data_AF-A0A319AEE9-F1
#
_entry.id   AF-A0A319AEE9-F1
#
_cell.length_a   1.000
_cell.length_b   1.000
_cell.length_c   1.000
_cell.angle_alpha   90.00
_cell.angle_beta   90.00
_cell.angle_gamma   90.00
#
_symmetry.space_group_name_H-M   'P 1'
#
loop_
_entity.id
_entity.type
_entity.pdbx_description
1 polymer ?
#
loop_
_entity_poly.entity_id
_entity_poly.type
_entity_poly.pdbx_seq_one_letter_code
_entity_poly.pdbx_strand_id
1 'polypeptide(L)'
;MSPSNPAPIQPTNSHHQSDEPMRNGPLSPSAQAQSGQDAFDESDACQSVAEYLTDTSNYHHDLLYDLFEVVRSTVPNHADTLLQLIRRHASIEEVRAYLDQTLAEMHAAGKDDHALQQLYGIWQFIEVESEAPKFRPMMMDIRYLTGNAPYRVPAKPWTSVTDDDDLVSHLVSLYLTWDYPFFAFLDRKSFLKHMAMGNVESDFCSPFLVNALLANACYYSPYSEAYSIPGDVRTKGADFLAEAERHMKRHQFERGNDIRLPTLQAILLLYERYSVSGNGDHGYAMLHRAIEMAESLGIVNHKKRELKTSQMSEDMILSIKRTAWGLYQIDTVVHTNFLKPSRVNSVSIERIARDDAGAGDMWTPYPLPRPARLSYLSQYFDDACQLSDIARDISRSLSKSGNSDPGYKKRKQELYMRLRKWERGLPPCFDPAEKPAPHILLLRMRYHTLVINLCFDALGPNARLSSQNQTHDANQQFNPFEIAIASARSIASLARQQRTEYGMEHAHQFAMYAVNLALFALLEQKSFDILDQDFLTLTSSFSIIACRSQVGRNLFHLFKLSVRSRNQGSRVAQSTDVPPGIKELFRQETGSQEPDRWDHYAEGLTKTDADSSYIDGMGSKVQSSAATGMHDMLERYERLSVGKEERWPPSRTSRNGTS
;
A
#
# COMPACT_ATOMS: atom_id res chain seq x y z
N MET A 1 -34.74 -46.31 52.46
CA MET A 1 -35.94 -46.53 51.62
C MET A 1 -35.48 -46.53 50.18
N SER A 2 -35.62 -47.70 49.56
CA SER A 2 -35.54 -48.02 48.13
C SER A 2 -37.00 -48.20 47.63
N PRO A 3 -37.31 -48.41 46.33
CA PRO A 3 -36.51 -48.23 45.09
C PRO A 3 -37.31 -47.82 43.79
N SER A 4 -36.55 -47.63 42.69
CA SER A 4 -36.67 -48.18 41.30
C SER A 4 -37.77 -47.83 40.25
N ASN A 5 -37.25 -47.46 39.04
CA ASN A 5 -37.61 -47.74 37.60
C ASN A 5 -38.49 -48.99 37.28
N PRO A 6 -38.95 -49.30 36.01
CA PRO A 6 -38.59 -48.84 34.62
C PRO A 6 -39.77 -48.73 33.55
N ALA A 7 -39.45 -48.53 32.25
CA ALA A 7 -40.29 -48.67 31.00
C ALA A 7 -40.50 -50.16 30.57
N PRO A 8 -41.03 -50.61 29.37
CA PRO A 8 -41.57 -49.99 28.12
C PRO A 8 -42.82 -50.73 27.48
N ILE A 9 -43.19 -50.48 26.18
CA ILE A 9 -43.72 -51.42 25.11
C ILE A 9 -44.63 -50.72 24.03
N GLN A 10 -44.31 -50.90 22.73
CA GLN A 10 -45.18 -50.86 21.50
C GLN A 10 -45.46 -52.34 21.09
N PRO A 11 -46.42 -52.79 20.19
CA PRO A 11 -46.65 -52.32 18.79
C PRO A 11 -48.03 -52.65 18.09
N THR A 12 -48.12 -52.36 16.76
CA THR A 12 -48.76 -53.15 15.63
C THR A 12 -49.99 -52.65 14.83
N ASN A 13 -49.94 -53.02 13.52
CA ASN A 13 -50.94 -53.21 12.43
C ASN A 13 -51.16 -52.06 11.40
N SER A 14 -51.29 -52.29 10.08
CA SER A 14 -51.19 -53.49 9.20
C SER A 14 -51.30 -53.09 7.70
N HIS A 15 -50.84 -53.99 6.82
CA HIS A 15 -50.74 -54.00 5.34
C HIS A 15 -52.02 -53.79 4.49
N HIS A 16 -51.83 -53.44 3.20
CA HIS A 16 -52.45 -54.16 2.07
C HIS A 16 -51.64 -54.05 0.74
N GLN A 17 -51.35 -55.22 0.15
CA GLN A 17 -50.92 -55.48 -1.24
C GLN A 17 -52.14 -55.92 -2.09
N SER A 18 -52.07 -55.82 -3.42
CA SER A 18 -52.50 -56.85 -4.41
C SER A 18 -52.15 -56.48 -5.87
N ASP A 19 -51.74 -57.50 -6.64
CA ASP A 19 -51.11 -57.52 -7.97
C ASP A 19 -52.05 -57.77 -9.19
N GLU A 20 -51.66 -57.23 -10.39
CA GLU A 20 -51.64 -57.76 -11.80
C GLU A 20 -52.83 -58.56 -12.46
N PRO A 21 -52.85 -58.97 -13.79
CA PRO A 21 -51.83 -58.93 -14.90
C PRO A 21 -52.29 -58.68 -16.40
N MET A 22 -51.27 -58.48 -17.28
CA MET A 22 -51.00 -59.01 -18.67
C MET A 22 -51.88 -58.76 -19.94
N ARG A 23 -51.27 -58.19 -21.03
CA ARG A 23 -50.81 -58.92 -22.27
C ARG A 23 -50.19 -58.02 -23.39
N ASN A 24 -48.95 -58.39 -23.81
CA ASN A 24 -48.25 -58.41 -25.14
C ASN A 24 -48.41 -57.24 -26.16
N GLY A 25 -47.43 -56.59 -26.81
CA GLY A 25 -46.00 -56.76 -27.21
C GLY A 25 -45.84 -56.16 -28.66
N PRO A 26 -44.68 -56.10 -29.36
CA PRO A 26 -43.28 -55.83 -28.99
C PRO A 26 -42.57 -54.77 -29.90
N LEU A 27 -41.36 -54.32 -29.54
CA LEU A 27 -40.17 -54.20 -30.43
C LEU A 27 -38.91 -53.89 -29.60
N SER A 28 -37.91 -54.77 -29.72
CA SER A 28 -36.58 -54.84 -29.08
C SER A 28 -35.51 -54.09 -29.94
N PRO A 29 -34.21 -53.95 -29.57
CA PRO A 29 -33.45 -54.78 -28.62
C PRO A 29 -32.45 -54.10 -27.66
N SER A 30 -32.05 -54.97 -26.73
CA SER A 30 -31.16 -54.88 -25.56
C SER A 30 -29.68 -54.59 -25.83
N ALA A 31 -29.02 -53.91 -24.88
CA ALA A 31 -27.65 -54.19 -24.38
C ALA A 31 -27.43 -53.41 -23.07
N GLN A 32 -27.42 -54.09 -21.92
CA GLN A 32 -26.24 -54.43 -21.10
C GLN A 32 -25.42 -53.22 -20.61
N ALA A 33 -25.48 -53.01 -19.30
CA ALA A 33 -24.58 -52.14 -18.55
C ALA A 33 -23.20 -52.79 -18.36
N GLN A 34 -22.14 -52.04 -18.67
CA GLN A 34 -20.82 -52.15 -18.03
C GLN A 34 -20.12 -50.77 -18.06
N SER A 35 -19.75 -50.33 -16.87
CA SER A 35 -18.82 -49.27 -16.44
C SER A 35 -18.04 -48.44 -17.49
N GLY A 36 -18.09 -47.11 -17.33
CA GLY A 36 -17.09 -46.15 -17.79
C GLY A 36 -17.20 -44.87 -16.95
N GLN A 37 -16.13 -44.49 -16.27
CA GLN A 37 -15.97 -43.21 -15.57
C GLN A 37 -16.03 -42.07 -16.59
N ASP A 38 -16.79 -41.02 -16.31
CA ASP A 38 -16.51 -39.66 -16.80
C ASP A 38 -16.99 -38.66 -15.75
N ALA A 39 -16.04 -38.21 -14.93
CA ALA A 39 -16.18 -36.99 -14.15
C ALA A 39 -15.93 -35.83 -15.13
N PHE A 40 -17.00 -35.15 -15.56
CA PHE A 40 -16.88 -33.90 -16.27
C PHE A 40 -16.31 -32.84 -15.32
N ASP A 41 -15.14 -32.33 -15.65
CA ASP A 41 -14.37 -31.35 -14.89
C ASP A 41 -15.01 -29.96 -15.05
N GLU A 42 -15.78 -29.51 -14.04
CA GLU A 42 -16.39 -28.17 -14.03
C GLU A 42 -15.33 -27.04 -14.09
N SER A 43 -14.07 -27.34 -13.78
CA SER A 43 -12.93 -26.41 -13.85
C SER A 43 -12.59 -26.00 -15.29
N ASP A 44 -12.58 -26.94 -16.23
CA ASP A 44 -12.20 -26.67 -17.63
C ASP A 44 -13.30 -25.91 -18.38
N ALA A 45 -14.57 -26.15 -18.03
CA ALA A 45 -15.69 -25.42 -18.59
C ALA A 45 -15.65 -23.93 -18.20
N CYS A 46 -15.39 -23.63 -16.91
CA CYS A 46 -15.24 -22.26 -16.43
C CYS A 46 -14.03 -21.54 -17.03
N GLN A 47 -12.93 -22.26 -17.27
CA GLN A 47 -11.73 -21.69 -17.88
C GLN A 47 -11.94 -21.35 -19.36
N SER A 48 -12.63 -22.21 -20.12
CA SER A 48 -12.97 -21.91 -21.53
C SER A 48 -13.95 -20.74 -21.68
N VAL A 49 -14.90 -20.59 -20.75
CA VAL A 49 -15.83 -19.46 -20.71
C VAL A 49 -15.11 -18.17 -20.33
N ALA A 50 -14.15 -18.23 -19.40
CA ALA A 50 -13.31 -17.08 -19.07
C ALA A 50 -12.43 -16.65 -20.26
N GLU A 51 -11.82 -17.59 -20.97
CA GLU A 51 -11.02 -17.32 -22.17
C GLU A 51 -11.86 -16.70 -23.30
N TYR A 52 -13.05 -17.25 -23.57
CA TYR A 52 -13.99 -16.72 -24.56
C TYR A 52 -14.48 -15.30 -24.21
N LEU A 53 -14.74 -15.03 -22.92
CA LEU A 53 -15.18 -13.71 -22.46
C LEU A 53 -14.05 -12.68 -22.39
N THR A 54 -12.80 -13.11 -22.15
CA THR A 54 -11.63 -12.22 -22.27
C THR A 54 -11.38 -11.82 -23.72
N ASP A 55 -11.57 -12.74 -24.68
CA ASP A 55 -11.50 -12.43 -26.11
C ASP A 55 -12.56 -11.40 -26.53
N THR A 56 -13.77 -11.53 -25.97
CA THR A 56 -14.86 -10.58 -26.25
C THR A 56 -14.59 -9.20 -25.60
N SER A 57 -14.00 -9.16 -24.40
CA SER A 57 -13.64 -7.91 -23.73
C SER A 57 -12.48 -7.19 -24.42
N ASN A 58 -11.49 -7.94 -24.91
CA ASN A 58 -10.39 -7.39 -25.71
C ASN A 58 -10.92 -6.87 -27.05
N TYR A 59 -11.84 -7.59 -27.69
CA TYR A 59 -12.48 -7.17 -28.94
C TYR A 59 -13.11 -5.77 -28.85
N HIS A 60 -13.80 -5.46 -27.76
CA HIS A 60 -14.42 -4.15 -27.55
C HIS A 60 -13.42 -3.06 -27.13
N HIS A 61 -12.37 -3.42 -26.40
CA HIS A 61 -11.31 -2.49 -26.00
C HIS A 61 -10.46 -2.07 -27.20
N ASP A 62 -10.08 -3.02 -28.05
CA ASP A 62 -9.33 -2.79 -29.28
C ASP A 62 -10.12 -1.95 -30.26
N LEU A 63 -11.43 -2.23 -30.40
CA LEU A 63 -12.32 -1.43 -31.25
C LEU A 63 -12.38 0.04 -30.81
N LEU A 64 -12.43 0.30 -29.49
CA LEU A 64 -12.42 1.67 -28.97
C LEU A 64 -11.07 2.35 -29.22
N TYR A 65 -9.97 1.62 -29.07
CA TYR A 65 -8.64 2.11 -29.35
C TYR A 65 -8.50 2.53 -30.82
N ASP A 66 -8.89 1.65 -31.74
CA ASP A 66 -8.87 1.87 -33.19
C ASP A 66 -9.75 3.06 -33.59
N LEU A 67 -10.93 3.21 -32.96
CA LEU A 67 -11.81 4.36 -33.12
C LEU A 67 -11.13 5.69 -32.76
N PHE A 68 -10.48 5.72 -31.61
CA PHE A 68 -9.78 6.92 -31.16
C PHE A 68 -8.56 7.23 -32.02
N GLU A 69 -7.88 6.21 -32.53
CA GLU A 69 -6.73 6.37 -33.42
C GLU A 69 -7.14 6.98 -34.77
N VAL A 70 -8.23 6.51 -35.37
CA VAL A 70 -8.76 7.06 -36.63
C VAL A 70 -9.29 8.50 -36.45
N VAL A 71 -9.97 8.82 -35.33
CA VAL A 71 -10.43 10.19 -35.03
C VAL A 71 -9.27 11.15 -34.78
N ARG A 72 -8.17 10.67 -34.18
CA ARG A 72 -6.97 11.48 -33.91
C ARG A 72 -6.04 11.61 -35.11
N SER A 73 -6.27 10.83 -36.17
CA SER A 73 -5.49 10.93 -37.40
C SER A 73 -5.61 12.34 -38.00
N THR A 74 -4.50 12.87 -38.53
CA THR A 74 -4.46 14.22 -39.14
C THR A 74 -5.11 14.27 -40.53
N VAL A 75 -5.77 13.20 -40.96
CA VAL A 75 -6.37 13.10 -42.30
C VAL A 75 -7.84 13.52 -42.19
N PRO A 76 -8.24 14.67 -42.73
CA PRO A 76 -9.55 15.28 -42.46
C PRO A 76 -10.76 14.41 -42.84
N ASN A 77 -10.59 13.49 -43.80
CA ASN A 77 -11.70 12.75 -44.40
C ASN A 77 -12.14 11.52 -43.59
N HIS A 78 -11.27 10.96 -42.72
CA HIS A 78 -11.58 9.70 -42.02
C HIS A 78 -12.49 9.90 -40.81
N ALA A 79 -12.28 10.98 -40.04
CA ALA A 79 -13.12 11.33 -38.90
C ALA A 79 -14.55 11.67 -39.32
N ASP A 80 -14.73 12.40 -40.43
CA ASP A 80 -16.06 12.75 -40.96
C ASP A 80 -16.82 11.52 -41.46
N THR A 81 -16.12 10.57 -42.09
CA THR A 81 -16.72 9.32 -42.57
C THR A 81 -17.11 8.40 -41.41
N LEU A 82 -16.28 8.31 -40.37
CA LEU A 82 -16.60 7.57 -39.15
C LEU A 82 -17.80 8.18 -38.41
N LEU A 83 -17.88 9.50 -38.32
CA LEU A 83 -19.04 10.20 -37.77
C LEU A 83 -20.31 9.96 -38.60
N GLN A 84 -20.19 9.83 -39.92
CA GLN A 84 -21.33 9.46 -40.78
C GLN A 84 -21.76 8.01 -40.57
N LEU A 85 -20.84 7.07 -40.38
CA LEU A 85 -21.15 5.67 -40.05
C LEU A 85 -21.88 5.57 -38.71
N ILE A 86 -21.41 6.30 -37.68
CA ILE A 86 -22.05 6.37 -36.37
C ILE A 86 -23.46 7.00 -36.49
N ARG A 87 -23.61 8.09 -37.25
CA ARG A 87 -24.90 8.77 -37.48
C ARG A 87 -25.89 7.93 -38.28
N ARG A 88 -25.44 6.93 -39.04
CA ARG A 88 -26.28 6.00 -39.82
C ARG A 88 -26.63 4.73 -39.06
N HIS A 89 -26.23 4.59 -37.79
CA HIS A 89 -26.41 3.37 -37.00
C HIS A 89 -25.78 2.13 -37.67
N ALA A 90 -24.58 2.28 -38.25
CA ALA A 90 -23.83 1.16 -38.82
C ALA A 90 -23.55 0.08 -37.75
N SER A 91 -23.51 -1.17 -38.19
CA SER A 91 -23.19 -2.32 -37.32
C SER A 91 -21.74 -2.26 -36.84
N ILE A 92 -21.45 -2.92 -35.71
CA ILE A 92 -20.12 -2.93 -35.11
C ILE A 92 -19.07 -3.58 -36.02
N GLU A 93 -19.49 -4.53 -36.85
CA GLU A 93 -18.68 -5.22 -37.85
C GLU A 93 -18.34 -4.31 -39.03
N GLU A 94 -19.28 -3.48 -39.48
CA GLU A 94 -19.04 -2.47 -40.54
C GLU A 94 -18.09 -1.37 -40.05
N VAL A 95 -18.25 -0.94 -38.80
CA VAL A 95 -17.33 0.02 -38.17
C VAL A 95 -15.93 -0.60 -38.06
N ARG A 96 -15.82 -1.87 -37.65
CA ARG A 96 -14.53 -2.55 -37.55
C ARG A 96 -13.85 -2.74 -38.90
N ALA A 97 -14.57 -3.19 -39.93
CA ALA A 97 -14.01 -3.33 -41.27
C ALA A 97 -13.48 -2.00 -41.84
N TYR A 98 -14.17 -0.88 -41.56
CA TYR A 98 -13.72 0.45 -41.94
C TYR A 98 -12.47 0.89 -41.17
N LEU A 99 -12.41 0.63 -39.86
CA LEU A 99 -11.24 0.92 -39.03
C LEU A 99 -10.03 0.11 -39.47
N ASP A 100 -10.18 -1.20 -39.70
CA ASP A 100 -9.09 -2.08 -40.15
C ASP A 100 -8.53 -1.64 -41.49
N GLN A 101 -9.40 -1.25 -42.43
CA GLN A 101 -8.98 -0.72 -43.73
C GLN A 101 -8.27 0.64 -43.59
N THR A 102 -8.83 1.55 -42.80
CA THR A 102 -8.28 2.90 -42.59
C THR A 102 -6.92 2.85 -41.89
N LEU A 103 -6.78 1.99 -40.89
CA LEU A 103 -5.52 1.78 -40.17
C LEU A 103 -4.48 1.14 -41.10
N ALA A 104 -4.83 0.13 -41.90
CA ALA A 104 -3.93 -0.46 -42.89
C ALA A 104 -3.44 0.57 -43.92
N GLU A 105 -4.32 1.47 -44.39
CA GLU A 105 -3.98 2.57 -45.29
C GLU A 105 -3.09 3.63 -44.60
N MET A 106 -3.33 3.90 -43.32
CA MET A 106 -2.51 4.83 -42.50
C MET A 106 -1.10 4.27 -42.22
N HIS A 107 -0.97 2.97 -41.92
CA HIS A 107 0.33 2.31 -41.76
C HIS A 107 1.12 2.27 -43.08
N ALA A 108 0.44 2.12 -44.22
CA ALA A 108 1.07 2.16 -45.54
C ALA A 108 1.56 3.56 -45.97
N ALA A 109 0.97 4.64 -45.42
CA ALA A 109 1.27 6.02 -45.78
C ALA A 109 2.43 6.67 -44.99
N GLY A 110 3.04 5.95 -44.04
CA GLY A 110 4.29 6.35 -43.38
C GLY A 110 4.12 7.47 -42.34
N LYS A 111 3.78 7.09 -41.10
CA LYS A 111 4.18 7.80 -39.88
C LYS A 111 4.80 6.77 -38.93
N ASP A 112 5.94 7.12 -38.34
CA ASP A 112 6.69 6.25 -37.43
C ASP A 112 5.80 5.74 -36.29
N ASP A 113 5.36 4.48 -36.41
CA ASP A 113 4.68 3.70 -35.38
C ASP A 113 5.43 3.77 -34.04
N HIS A 114 6.75 3.88 -34.11
CA HIS A 114 7.65 3.94 -32.97
C HIS A 114 7.59 5.28 -32.21
N ALA A 115 7.33 6.40 -32.88
CA ALA A 115 7.20 7.71 -32.26
C ALA A 115 5.80 7.90 -31.64
N LEU A 116 4.77 7.33 -32.27
CA LEU A 116 3.41 7.31 -31.74
C LEU A 116 3.27 6.36 -30.56
N GLN A 117 3.86 5.15 -30.58
CA GLN A 117 3.91 4.27 -29.41
C GLN A 117 4.72 4.88 -28.25
N GLN A 118 5.79 5.63 -28.52
CA GLN A 118 6.51 6.37 -27.49
C GLN A 118 5.67 7.52 -26.91
N LEU A 119 4.94 8.26 -27.74
CA LEU A 119 4.00 9.29 -27.27
C LEU A 119 2.84 8.65 -26.50
N TYR A 120 2.16 7.63 -27.02
CA TYR A 120 1.10 6.92 -26.28
C TYR A 120 1.61 6.31 -24.97
N GLY A 121 2.81 5.73 -24.96
CA GLY A 121 3.51 5.26 -23.75
C GLY A 121 4.01 6.38 -22.82
N ILE A 122 4.06 7.65 -23.25
CA ILE A 122 4.32 8.80 -22.37
C ILE A 122 2.99 9.33 -21.80
N TRP A 123 1.93 9.33 -22.58
CA TRP A 123 0.64 9.91 -22.22
C TRP A 123 -0.21 9.00 -21.33
N GLN A 124 -0.20 7.68 -21.56
CA GLN A 124 -0.89 6.69 -20.71
C GLN A 124 -0.26 6.57 -19.30
N PHE A 125 1.00 7.00 -19.16
CA PHE A 125 1.75 6.95 -17.90
C PHE A 125 1.66 8.24 -17.06
N ILE A 126 1.27 9.37 -17.64
CA ILE A 126 1.23 10.70 -16.99
C ILE A 126 -0.23 11.18 -16.77
N GLU A 127 -1.22 10.31 -16.99
CA GLU A 127 -2.61 10.68 -16.73
C GLU A 127 -2.88 10.83 -15.21
N VAL A 128 -3.45 11.97 -14.82
CA VAL A 128 -3.84 12.24 -13.43
C VAL A 128 -5.26 11.75 -13.24
N GLU A 129 -5.39 10.48 -12.87
CA GLU A 129 -6.65 9.93 -12.42
C GLU A 129 -6.97 10.52 -11.05
N SER A 130 -8.06 11.29 -10.99
CA SER A 130 -8.51 12.00 -9.78
C SER A 130 -9.91 11.60 -9.34
N GLU A 131 -10.62 10.81 -10.12
CA GLU A 131 -11.86 10.22 -9.62
C GLU A 131 -11.44 9.05 -8.70
N ALA A 132 -12.09 8.95 -7.54
CA ALA A 132 -12.13 7.65 -6.86
C ALA A 132 -12.47 6.60 -7.93
N PRO A 133 -11.85 5.41 -7.92
CA PRO A 133 -12.08 4.40 -8.96
C PRO A 133 -13.58 4.33 -9.24
N LYS A 134 -13.98 4.57 -10.50
CA LYS A 134 -15.39 4.78 -10.88
C LYS A 134 -16.24 3.75 -10.15
N PHE A 135 -17.10 4.27 -9.27
CA PHE A 135 -17.99 3.48 -8.44
C PHE A 135 -18.70 2.44 -9.31
N ARG A 136 -18.42 1.16 -9.10
CA ARG A 136 -19.20 0.10 -9.74
C ARG A 136 -20.46 -0.12 -8.89
N PRO A 137 -21.66 -0.12 -9.51
CA PRO A 137 -22.91 -0.37 -8.80
C PRO A 137 -22.89 -1.71 -8.07
N MET A 138 -23.76 -1.79 -7.07
CA MET A 138 -24.22 -2.90 -6.23
C MET A 138 -24.58 -4.17 -7.03
N MET A 139 -23.62 -4.75 -7.73
CA MET A 139 -23.63 -6.06 -8.37
C MET A 139 -22.27 -6.70 -8.08
N MET A 140 -22.29 -7.95 -7.59
CA MET A 140 -21.08 -8.75 -7.38
C MET A 140 -20.20 -8.70 -8.62
N ASP A 141 -18.94 -8.29 -8.45
CA ASP A 141 -17.94 -8.36 -9.51
C ASP A 141 -17.81 -9.83 -9.93
N ILE A 142 -17.76 -10.11 -11.24
CA ILE A 142 -17.42 -11.46 -11.70
C ILE A 142 -16.06 -11.88 -11.11
N ARG A 143 -15.13 -10.94 -10.86
CA ARG A 143 -13.87 -11.20 -10.16
C ARG A 143 -14.04 -11.57 -8.67
N TYR A 144 -15.13 -11.14 -8.04
CA TYR A 144 -15.53 -11.61 -6.71
C TYR A 144 -16.08 -13.05 -6.78
N LEU A 145 -16.75 -13.42 -7.87
CA LEU A 145 -17.26 -14.78 -8.11
C LEU A 145 -16.19 -15.76 -8.66
N THR A 146 -15.17 -15.27 -9.37
CA THR A 146 -14.13 -16.09 -10.03
C THR A 146 -12.76 -16.00 -9.34
N GLY A 147 -12.55 -15.01 -8.48
CA GLY A 147 -11.29 -14.80 -7.77
C GLY A 147 -11.16 -15.73 -6.57
N ASN A 148 -10.55 -16.89 -6.78
CA ASN A 148 -10.18 -17.74 -5.65
C ASN A 148 -9.13 -17.05 -4.77
N ALA A 149 -9.59 -16.47 -3.65
CA ALA A 149 -8.71 -15.83 -2.68
C ALA A 149 -7.60 -16.82 -2.27
N PRO A 150 -6.30 -16.47 -2.41
CA PRO A 150 -5.19 -17.39 -2.12
C PRO A 150 -5.20 -17.94 -0.70
N TYR A 151 -5.78 -17.19 0.25
CA TYR A 151 -5.90 -17.59 1.63
C TYR A 151 -7.37 -17.63 2.02
N ARG A 152 -7.84 -18.83 2.40
CA ARG A 152 -9.22 -19.08 2.85
C ARG A 152 -9.27 -19.15 4.38
N VAL A 153 -10.08 -18.29 4.98
CA VAL A 153 -10.25 -18.16 6.43
C VAL A 153 -11.68 -17.74 6.75
N PRO A 154 -12.25 -18.17 7.89
CA PRO A 154 -13.64 -17.87 8.22
C PRO A 154 -13.79 -16.45 8.79
N ALA A 155 -14.98 -15.87 8.67
CA ALA A 155 -15.39 -14.62 9.30
C ALA A 155 -15.70 -14.83 10.80
N LYS A 156 -16.49 -15.86 11.12
CA LYS A 156 -16.76 -16.26 12.51
C LYS A 156 -15.65 -17.20 13.02
N PRO A 157 -15.25 -17.09 14.29
CA PRO A 157 -15.76 -16.20 15.35
C PRO A 157 -15.01 -14.87 15.47
N TRP A 158 -14.32 -14.42 14.43
CA TRP A 158 -13.31 -13.36 14.52
C TRP A 158 -13.88 -11.94 14.47
N THR A 159 -14.93 -11.73 13.69
CA THR A 159 -15.56 -10.40 13.53
C THR A 159 -17.07 -10.50 13.65
N SER A 160 -17.69 -9.43 14.13
CA SER A 160 -19.15 -9.24 14.08
C SER A 160 -19.58 -8.25 12.99
N VAL A 161 -18.64 -7.73 12.19
CA VAL A 161 -18.93 -6.77 11.11
C VAL A 161 -19.59 -7.47 9.92
N THR A 162 -19.20 -8.72 9.64
CA THR A 162 -19.74 -9.53 8.55
C THR A 162 -19.73 -11.01 8.91
N ASP A 163 -20.66 -11.76 8.30
CA ASP A 163 -20.74 -13.21 8.35
C ASP A 163 -20.21 -13.88 7.06
N ASP A 164 -19.70 -13.06 6.12
CA ASP A 164 -19.20 -13.50 4.81
C ASP A 164 -17.72 -13.94 4.88
N ASP A 165 -17.50 -15.25 4.83
CA ASP A 165 -16.17 -15.88 4.80
C ASP A 165 -15.36 -15.50 3.54
N ASP A 166 -16.01 -15.24 2.40
CA ASP A 166 -15.35 -14.87 1.15
C ASP A 166 -14.83 -13.43 1.22
N LEU A 167 -15.61 -12.50 1.77
CA LEU A 167 -15.16 -11.12 2.01
C LEU A 167 -13.95 -11.11 2.96
N VAL A 168 -14.00 -11.86 4.06
CA VAL A 168 -12.87 -11.94 5.01
C VAL A 168 -11.65 -12.58 4.36
N SER A 169 -11.82 -13.67 3.61
CA SER A 169 -10.75 -14.32 2.85
C SER A 169 -10.12 -13.37 1.81
N HIS A 170 -10.93 -12.60 1.10
CA HIS A 170 -10.49 -11.60 0.14
C HIS A 170 -9.64 -10.51 0.81
N LEU A 171 -10.14 -9.93 1.91
CA LEU A 171 -9.43 -8.87 2.65
C LEU A 171 -8.10 -9.38 3.24
N VAL A 172 -8.10 -10.55 3.88
CA VAL A 172 -6.86 -11.16 4.39
C VAL A 172 -5.87 -11.40 3.25
N SER A 173 -6.34 -11.85 2.08
CA SER A 173 -5.49 -12.05 0.91
C SER A 173 -4.92 -10.76 0.36
N LEU A 174 -5.69 -9.67 0.32
CA LEU A 174 -5.18 -8.36 -0.07
C LEU A 174 -4.08 -7.86 0.87
N TYR A 175 -4.31 -7.94 2.18
CA TYR A 175 -3.32 -7.51 3.18
C TYR A 175 -2.02 -8.31 3.06
N LEU A 176 -2.12 -9.65 3.00
CA LEU A 176 -0.96 -10.52 2.89
C LEU A 176 -0.18 -10.36 1.57
N THR A 177 -0.84 -9.87 0.53
CA THR A 177 -0.22 -9.65 -0.79
C THR A 177 0.50 -8.32 -0.88
N TRP A 178 -0.13 -7.22 -0.44
CA TRP A 178 0.35 -5.86 -0.73
C TRP A 178 0.99 -5.15 0.46
N ASP A 179 0.52 -5.44 1.68
CA ASP A 179 0.87 -4.67 2.87
C ASP A 179 1.89 -5.40 3.74
N TYR A 180 1.51 -6.63 4.13
CA TYR A 180 2.27 -7.52 4.99
C TYR A 180 3.77 -7.64 4.64
N PRO A 181 4.18 -7.81 3.36
CA PRO A 181 5.59 -8.04 3.05
C PRO A 181 6.52 -6.90 3.46
N PHE A 182 6.04 -5.66 3.59
CA PHE A 182 6.90 -4.51 3.87
C PHE A 182 7.53 -4.58 5.27
N PHE A 183 6.75 -4.89 6.31
CA PHE A 183 7.26 -5.04 7.68
C PHE A 183 7.31 -6.49 8.18
N ALA A 184 6.48 -7.37 7.63
CA ALA A 184 6.39 -8.80 7.93
C ALA A 184 6.51 -9.18 9.43
N PHE A 185 5.98 -8.33 10.32
CA PHE A 185 6.06 -8.52 11.77
C PHE A 185 5.20 -9.68 12.29
N LEU A 186 4.29 -10.20 11.46
CA LEU A 186 3.46 -11.38 11.73
C LEU A 186 4.11 -12.65 11.16
N ASP A 187 4.01 -13.76 11.87
CA ASP A 187 4.21 -15.08 11.26
C ASP A 187 2.96 -15.48 10.47
N ARG A 188 3.00 -15.28 9.15
CA ARG A 188 1.89 -15.56 8.21
C ARG A 188 1.36 -16.99 8.37
N LYS A 189 2.24 -17.99 8.51
CA LYS A 189 1.83 -19.40 8.55
C LYS A 189 1.07 -19.71 9.83
N SER A 190 1.63 -19.33 10.98
CA SER A 190 0.99 -19.54 12.30
C SER A 190 -0.29 -18.74 12.43
N PHE A 191 -0.30 -17.48 12.00
CA PHE A 191 -1.50 -16.64 12.02
C PHE A 191 -2.64 -17.28 11.22
N LEU A 192 -2.43 -17.62 9.95
CA LEU A 192 -3.45 -18.21 9.08
C LEU A 192 -3.96 -19.55 9.62
N LYS A 193 -3.05 -20.41 10.09
CA LYS A 193 -3.41 -21.70 10.71
C LYS A 193 -4.35 -21.50 11.90
N HIS A 194 -4.02 -20.58 12.80
CA HIS A 194 -4.84 -20.32 13.98
C HIS A 194 -6.13 -19.58 13.66
N MET A 195 -6.14 -18.71 12.64
CA MET A 195 -7.35 -18.07 12.14
C MET A 195 -8.32 -19.10 11.55
N ALA A 196 -7.83 -20.04 10.73
CA ALA A 196 -8.64 -21.11 10.16
C ALA A 196 -9.22 -22.06 11.22
N MET A 197 -8.51 -22.29 12.33
CA MET A 197 -9.00 -23.11 13.45
C MET A 197 -10.15 -22.47 14.24
N GLY A 198 -10.37 -21.16 14.12
CA GLY A 198 -11.43 -20.46 14.88
C GLY A 198 -11.20 -20.37 16.39
N ASN A 199 -9.98 -20.62 16.89
CA ASN A 199 -9.69 -20.60 18.33
C ASN A 199 -9.31 -19.19 18.81
N VAL A 200 -10.27 -18.46 19.39
CA VAL A 200 -10.09 -17.09 19.91
C VAL A 200 -9.11 -16.97 21.08
N GLU A 201 -8.78 -18.08 21.74
CA GLU A 201 -7.84 -18.14 22.88
C GLU A 201 -6.40 -18.43 22.42
N SER A 202 -6.13 -18.49 21.12
CA SER A 202 -4.78 -18.76 20.56
C SER A 202 -3.75 -17.67 20.90
N ASP A 203 -2.51 -18.05 21.17
CA ASP A 203 -1.39 -17.11 21.33
C ASP A 203 -0.88 -16.51 20.00
N PHE A 204 -1.44 -16.91 18.86
CA PHE A 204 -1.05 -16.45 17.51
C PHE A 204 -2.13 -15.63 16.81
N CYS A 205 -3.39 -15.73 17.24
CA CYS A 205 -4.52 -15.06 16.60
C CYS A 205 -5.55 -14.63 17.65
N SER A 206 -6.16 -13.47 17.47
CA SER A 206 -7.22 -12.96 18.33
C SER A 206 -8.22 -12.15 17.50
N PRO A 207 -9.50 -12.03 17.93
CA PRO A 207 -10.45 -11.13 17.29
C PRO A 207 -9.93 -9.69 17.16
N PHE A 208 -9.16 -9.21 18.15
CA PHE A 208 -8.55 -7.89 18.08
C PHE A 208 -7.56 -7.77 16.90
N LEU A 209 -6.65 -8.75 16.78
CA LEU A 209 -5.68 -8.78 15.69
C LEU A 209 -6.35 -8.90 14.32
N VAL A 210 -7.36 -9.77 14.19
CA VAL A 210 -8.08 -9.95 12.92
C VAL A 210 -8.79 -8.67 12.50
N ASN A 211 -9.54 -8.00 13.38
CA ASN A 211 -10.24 -6.78 13.00
C ASN A 211 -9.29 -5.61 12.69
N ALA A 212 -8.15 -5.50 13.40
CA ALA A 212 -7.12 -4.52 13.07
C ALA A 212 -6.49 -4.80 11.68
N LEU A 213 -6.28 -6.07 11.33
CA LEU A 213 -5.79 -6.47 10.01
C LEU A 213 -6.81 -6.17 8.91
N LEU A 214 -8.08 -6.52 9.12
CA LEU A 214 -9.17 -6.24 8.17
C LEU A 214 -9.34 -4.73 7.93
N ALA A 215 -9.20 -3.90 8.96
CA ALA A 215 -9.25 -2.45 8.81
C ALA A 215 -8.14 -1.89 7.90
N ASN A 216 -6.94 -2.49 7.94
CA ASN A 216 -5.83 -2.15 7.03
C ASN A 216 -6.05 -2.74 5.63
N ALA A 217 -6.51 -3.99 5.54
CA ALA A 217 -6.83 -4.67 4.28
C ALA A 217 -7.80 -3.88 3.40
N CYS A 218 -8.81 -3.24 4.02
CA CYS A 218 -9.78 -2.41 3.30
C CYS A 218 -9.09 -1.34 2.44
N TYR A 219 -7.90 -0.84 2.78
CA TYR A 219 -7.16 0.14 1.95
C TYR A 219 -6.96 -0.34 0.51
N TYR A 220 -6.79 -1.65 0.30
CA TYR A 220 -6.52 -2.28 -1.00
C TYR A 220 -7.77 -2.83 -1.70
N SER A 221 -8.93 -2.88 -1.04
CA SER A 221 -10.15 -3.42 -1.65
C SER A 221 -10.93 -2.33 -2.41
N PRO A 222 -11.35 -2.57 -3.66
CA PRO A 222 -12.24 -1.66 -4.38
C PRO A 222 -13.73 -1.88 -4.04
N TYR A 223 -14.06 -2.88 -3.21
CA TYR A 223 -15.44 -3.29 -2.96
C TYR A 223 -16.19 -2.34 -2.02
N SER A 224 -17.49 -2.20 -2.25
CA SER A 224 -18.38 -1.35 -1.44
C SER A 224 -18.41 -1.76 0.03
N GLU A 225 -18.32 -3.05 0.29
CA GLU A 225 -18.34 -3.69 1.60
C GLU A 225 -17.12 -3.35 2.44
N ALA A 226 -16.06 -2.81 1.81
CA ALA A 226 -14.93 -2.23 2.51
C ALA A 226 -15.21 -0.81 3.03
N TYR A 227 -16.38 -0.22 2.78
CA TYR A 227 -16.77 1.15 3.15
C TYR A 227 -18.05 1.15 3.98
N SER A 228 -18.09 1.95 5.05
CA SER A 228 -19.36 2.20 5.76
C SER A 228 -20.30 3.10 4.92
N ILE A 229 -19.73 4.03 4.14
CA ILE A 229 -20.44 4.84 3.15
C ILE A 229 -19.77 4.59 1.79
N PRO A 230 -20.42 3.84 0.88
CA PRO A 230 -19.82 3.51 -0.41
C PRO A 230 -19.34 4.75 -1.16
N GLY A 231 -18.07 4.73 -1.59
CA GLY A 231 -17.42 5.84 -2.30
C GLY A 231 -16.78 6.91 -1.41
N ASP A 232 -17.08 6.98 -0.11
CA ASP A 232 -16.39 7.88 0.82
C ASP A 232 -15.15 7.20 1.41
N VAL A 233 -13.97 7.54 0.87
CA VAL A 233 -12.66 7.04 1.32
C VAL A 233 -12.44 7.21 2.83
N ARG A 234 -13.05 8.20 3.48
CA ARG A 234 -12.93 8.41 4.94
C ARG A 234 -13.56 7.28 5.75
N THR A 235 -14.54 6.59 5.17
CA THR A 235 -15.28 5.50 5.82
C THR A 235 -14.73 4.12 5.48
N LYS A 236 -13.70 4.06 4.63
CA LYS A 236 -13.11 2.79 4.18
C LYS A 236 -12.44 2.06 5.34
N GLY A 237 -12.94 0.88 5.71
CA GLY A 237 -12.47 0.07 6.83
C GLY A 237 -12.88 0.59 8.21
N ALA A 238 -13.79 1.57 8.29
CA ALA A 238 -14.20 2.19 9.55
C ALA A 238 -14.93 1.22 10.48
N ASP A 239 -15.77 0.32 9.95
CA ASP A 239 -16.50 -0.66 10.77
C ASP A 239 -15.56 -1.67 11.43
N PHE A 240 -14.59 -2.20 10.68
CA PHE A 240 -13.55 -3.07 11.23
C PHE A 240 -12.64 -2.35 12.21
N LEU A 241 -12.31 -1.07 11.97
CA LEU A 241 -11.56 -0.25 12.94
C LEU A 241 -12.34 -0.06 14.24
N ALA A 242 -13.63 0.28 14.15
CA ALA A 242 -14.50 0.43 15.33
C ALA A 242 -14.60 -0.87 16.13
N GLU A 243 -14.66 -2.02 15.45
CA GLU A 243 -14.65 -3.34 16.10
C GLU A 243 -13.30 -3.64 16.76
N ALA A 244 -12.18 -3.32 16.12
CA ALA A 244 -10.86 -3.43 16.73
C ALA A 244 -10.70 -2.53 17.98
N GLU A 245 -11.18 -1.28 17.91
CA GLU A 245 -11.21 -0.36 19.05
C GLU A 245 -12.12 -0.86 20.18
N ARG A 246 -13.24 -1.50 19.85
CA ARG A 246 -14.12 -2.16 20.83
C ARG A 246 -13.38 -3.27 21.56
N HIS A 247 -12.62 -4.10 20.85
CA HIS A 247 -11.76 -5.12 21.47
C HIS A 247 -10.67 -4.51 22.35
N MET A 248 -10.02 -3.43 21.89
CA MET A 248 -9.01 -2.71 22.67
C MET A 248 -9.59 -2.13 23.98
N LYS A 249 -10.82 -1.60 23.95
CA LYS A 249 -11.50 -1.04 25.14
C LYS A 249 -11.99 -2.14 26.10
N ARG A 250 -12.56 -3.23 25.56
CA ARG A 250 -13.14 -4.33 26.35
C ARG A 250 -12.08 -5.18 27.05
N HIS A 251 -10.88 -5.26 26.47
CA HIS A 251 -9.76 -6.02 27.00
C HIS A 251 -8.57 -5.09 27.27
N GLN A 252 -8.63 -4.31 28.34
CA GLN A 252 -7.39 -3.84 28.99
C GLN A 252 -6.58 -5.11 29.30
N PHE A 253 -5.40 -5.25 28.70
CA PHE A 253 -4.74 -6.50 28.33
C PHE A 253 -4.25 -7.42 29.48
N GLU A 254 -5.10 -7.73 30.45
CA GLU A 254 -4.74 -8.51 31.63
C GLU A 254 -5.73 -9.65 31.87
N ARG A 255 -5.42 -10.84 31.32
CA ARG A 255 -5.53 -12.03 32.16
C ARG A 255 -4.24 -12.08 32.98
N GLY A 256 -4.15 -11.23 34.01
CA GLY A 256 -2.93 -11.00 34.79
C GLY A 256 -1.89 -10.11 34.09
N ASN A 257 -0.75 -9.89 34.73
CA ASN A 257 0.36 -9.01 34.30
C ASN A 257 1.01 -9.36 32.93
N ASP A 258 0.48 -10.31 32.14
CA ASP A 258 1.15 -10.87 30.97
C ASP A 258 0.61 -10.28 29.65
N ILE A 259 1.45 -9.46 29.01
CA ILE A 259 1.22 -8.93 27.67
C ILE A 259 1.18 -10.07 26.64
N ARG A 260 0.11 -10.13 25.83
CA ARG A 260 -0.02 -11.12 24.75
C ARG A 260 0.59 -10.65 23.42
N LEU A 261 1.20 -11.57 22.67
CA LEU A 261 1.81 -11.27 21.37
C LEU A 261 0.81 -10.76 20.31
N PRO A 262 -0.38 -11.36 20.11
CA PRO A 262 -1.37 -10.87 19.14
C PRO A 262 -1.86 -9.45 19.45
N THR A 263 -1.84 -9.06 20.73
CA THR A 263 -2.16 -7.69 21.13
C THR A 263 -1.13 -6.70 20.61
N LEU A 264 0.16 -6.97 20.84
CA LEU A 264 1.25 -6.11 20.36
C LEU A 264 1.15 -5.94 18.84
N GLN A 265 0.92 -7.05 18.12
CA GLN A 265 0.74 -7.05 16.68
C GLN A 265 -0.49 -6.26 16.22
N ALA A 266 -1.61 -6.35 16.95
CA ALA A 266 -2.81 -5.57 16.66
C ALA A 266 -2.61 -4.07 16.87
N ILE A 267 -1.85 -3.67 17.90
CA ILE A 267 -1.53 -2.25 18.14
C ILE A 267 -0.61 -1.70 17.04
N LEU A 268 0.32 -2.51 16.51
CA LEU A 268 1.13 -2.12 15.35
C LEU A 268 0.25 -1.86 14.11
N LEU A 269 -0.75 -2.70 13.86
CA LEU A 269 -1.74 -2.48 12.79
C LEU A 269 -2.61 -1.25 13.03
N LEU A 270 -2.97 -0.95 14.28
CA LEU A 270 -3.70 0.28 14.59
C LEU A 270 -2.84 1.52 14.35
N TYR A 271 -1.53 1.48 14.67
CA TYR A 271 -0.60 2.53 14.29
C TYR A 271 -0.65 2.79 12.77
N GLU A 272 -0.49 1.74 11.95
CA GLU A 272 -0.53 1.86 10.49
C GLU A 272 -1.87 2.45 10.03
N ARG A 273 -2.97 1.96 10.58
CA ARG A 273 -4.31 2.44 10.24
C ARG A 273 -4.52 3.91 10.58
N TYR A 274 -4.13 4.36 11.76
CA TYR A 274 -4.26 5.76 12.15
C TYR A 274 -3.36 6.66 11.30
N SER A 275 -2.20 6.17 10.88
CA SER A 275 -1.23 6.93 10.07
C SER A 275 -1.76 7.42 8.72
N VAL A 276 -2.84 6.81 8.21
CA VAL A 276 -3.49 7.18 6.94
C VAL A 276 -4.90 7.75 7.09
N SER A 277 -5.49 7.64 8.28
CA SER A 277 -6.91 7.98 8.50
C SER A 277 -7.17 9.49 8.63
N GLY A 278 -6.16 10.28 8.99
CA GLY A 278 -6.29 11.75 9.16
C GLY A 278 -7.13 12.17 10.38
N ASN A 279 -7.52 11.21 11.22
CA ASN A 279 -8.32 11.40 12.42
C ASN A 279 -7.45 11.22 13.68
N GLY A 280 -6.86 12.33 14.14
CA GLY A 280 -6.31 12.46 15.49
C GLY A 280 -4.86 12.02 15.69
N ASP A 281 -4.29 12.48 16.81
CA ASP A 281 -2.89 12.26 17.23
C ASP A 281 -2.58 10.81 17.70
N HIS A 282 -3.33 9.82 17.20
CA HIS A 282 -3.30 8.45 17.73
C HIS A 282 -2.15 7.59 17.17
N GLY A 283 -1.51 7.98 16.07
CA GLY A 283 -0.44 7.21 15.44
C GLY A 283 0.75 7.00 16.37
N TYR A 284 1.36 8.07 16.85
CA TYR A 284 2.45 7.98 17.82
C TYR A 284 2.02 7.32 19.12
N ALA A 285 0.79 7.56 19.59
CA ALA A 285 0.28 6.91 20.79
C ALA A 285 0.28 5.38 20.67
N MET A 286 -0.18 4.83 19.53
CA MET A 286 -0.14 3.39 19.29
C MET A 286 1.28 2.85 19.09
N LEU A 287 2.13 3.56 18.35
CA LEU A 287 3.53 3.14 18.16
C LEU A 287 4.29 3.10 19.49
N HIS A 288 4.17 4.15 20.31
CA HIS A 288 4.81 4.20 21.63
C HIS A 288 4.30 3.09 22.54
N ARG A 289 2.98 2.85 22.57
CA ARG A 289 2.40 1.75 23.32
C ARG A 289 2.94 0.39 22.86
N ALA A 290 3.07 0.16 21.55
CA ALA A 290 3.67 -1.07 21.03
C ALA A 290 5.14 -1.22 21.48
N ILE A 291 5.92 -0.13 21.47
CA ILE A 291 7.31 -0.14 21.96
C ILE A 291 7.36 -0.47 23.45
N GLU A 292 6.54 0.17 24.29
CA GLU A 292 6.47 -0.09 25.74
C GLU A 292 6.07 -1.54 26.04
N MET A 293 5.16 -2.11 25.24
CA MET A 293 4.77 -3.50 25.34
C MET A 293 5.91 -4.45 24.96
N ALA A 294 6.63 -4.15 23.89
CA ALA A 294 7.80 -4.92 23.49
C ALA A 294 8.97 -4.80 24.49
N GLU A 295 9.14 -3.64 25.12
CA GLU A 295 10.08 -3.46 26.24
C GLU A 295 9.65 -4.31 27.44
N SER A 296 8.36 -4.31 27.79
CA SER A 296 7.83 -5.11 28.90
C SER A 296 7.98 -6.62 28.64
N LEU A 297 7.85 -7.06 27.38
CA LEU A 297 8.13 -8.44 26.96
C LEU A 297 9.64 -8.79 26.93
N GLY A 298 10.52 -7.81 27.10
CA GLY A 298 11.96 -8.02 27.07
C GLY A 298 12.56 -8.19 25.67
N ILE A 299 11.80 -7.90 24.60
CA ILE A 299 12.19 -8.22 23.22
C ILE A 299 12.93 -7.09 22.50
N VAL A 300 12.86 -5.87 23.02
CA VAL A 300 13.61 -4.68 22.56
C VAL A 300 14.18 -3.88 23.74
N ASN A 301 15.23 -3.09 23.52
CA ASN A 301 15.85 -2.18 24.52
C ASN A 301 16.36 -2.84 25.81
N HIS A 302 16.54 -4.17 25.81
CA HIS A 302 17.13 -4.93 26.91
C HIS A 302 18.48 -5.54 26.50
N LYS A 303 19.17 -6.14 27.47
CA LYS A 303 20.35 -6.96 27.17
C LYS A 303 19.95 -8.12 26.27
N LYS A 304 20.85 -8.48 25.34
CA LYS A 304 20.66 -9.63 24.46
C LYS A 304 20.32 -10.87 25.28
N ARG A 305 19.28 -11.57 24.86
CA ARG A 305 18.75 -12.77 25.53
C ARG A 305 18.44 -13.83 24.48
N GLU A 306 18.79 -15.06 24.80
CA GLU A 306 18.30 -16.23 24.09
C GLU A 306 16.87 -16.56 24.56
N LEU A 307 15.96 -16.73 23.61
CA LEU A 307 14.64 -17.29 23.90
C LEU A 307 14.82 -18.75 24.34
N LYS A 308 14.17 -19.13 25.44
CA LYS A 308 14.33 -20.48 26.00
C LYS A 308 13.53 -21.47 25.15
N THR A 309 14.20 -22.16 24.22
CA THR A 309 13.60 -23.16 23.33
C THR A 309 12.90 -24.29 24.08
N SER A 310 13.31 -24.57 25.32
CA SER A 310 12.67 -25.59 26.18
C SER A 310 11.29 -25.22 26.71
N GLN A 311 10.86 -23.96 26.58
CA GLN A 311 9.60 -23.45 27.15
C GLN A 311 8.57 -23.03 26.08
N MET A 312 8.97 -23.02 24.80
CA MET A 312 8.21 -22.39 23.72
C MET A 312 8.32 -23.22 22.44
N SER A 313 7.23 -23.30 21.67
CA SER A 313 7.28 -23.93 20.34
C SER A 313 8.15 -23.12 19.37
N GLU A 314 8.67 -23.78 18.33
CA GLU A 314 9.42 -23.11 17.26
C GLU A 314 8.61 -22.01 16.57
N ASP A 315 7.32 -22.28 16.30
CA ASP A 315 6.36 -21.31 15.75
C ASP A 315 6.27 -20.04 16.62
N MET A 316 6.25 -20.21 17.95
CA MET A 316 6.18 -19.08 18.88
C MET A 316 7.49 -18.29 18.91
N ILE A 317 8.64 -18.97 18.89
CA ILE A 317 9.96 -18.33 18.81
C ILE A 317 10.08 -17.49 17.53
N LEU A 318 9.67 -18.06 16.39
CA LEU A 318 9.66 -17.37 15.10
C LEU A 318 8.72 -16.15 15.14
N SER A 319 7.51 -16.32 15.69
CA SER A 319 6.52 -15.24 15.81
C SER A 319 7.03 -14.07 16.67
N ILE A 320 7.73 -14.35 17.77
CA ILE A 320 8.35 -13.33 18.62
C ILE A 320 9.49 -12.64 17.87
N LYS A 321 10.37 -13.40 17.20
CA LYS A 321 11.46 -12.83 16.39
C LYS A 321 10.91 -11.89 15.31
N ARG A 322 9.90 -12.33 14.55
CA ARG A 322 9.25 -11.51 13.51
C ARG A 322 8.67 -10.24 14.10
N THR A 323 7.96 -10.34 15.22
CA THR A 323 7.33 -9.17 15.87
C THR A 323 8.38 -8.18 16.36
N ALA A 324 9.44 -8.66 17.01
CA ALA A 324 10.50 -7.80 17.56
C ALA A 324 11.26 -7.04 16.45
N TRP A 325 11.67 -7.76 15.39
CA TRP A 325 12.42 -7.18 14.27
C TRP A 325 11.53 -6.35 13.35
N GLY A 326 10.28 -6.72 13.16
CA GLY A 326 9.31 -5.93 12.41
C GLY A 326 8.92 -4.64 13.12
N LEU A 327 8.71 -4.66 14.45
CA LEU A 327 8.54 -3.45 15.25
C LEU A 327 9.75 -2.51 15.12
N TYR A 328 10.98 -3.05 15.15
CA TYR A 328 12.19 -2.26 14.95
C TYR A 328 12.25 -1.61 13.55
N GLN A 329 11.80 -2.34 12.51
CA GLN A 329 11.66 -1.75 11.17
C GLN A 329 10.64 -0.62 11.15
N ILE A 330 9.47 -0.79 11.78
CA ILE A 330 8.45 0.26 11.90
C ILE A 330 9.04 1.49 12.62
N ASP A 331 9.61 1.33 13.81
CA ASP A 331 10.20 2.42 14.59
C ASP A 331 11.27 3.20 13.80
N THR A 332 12.14 2.50 13.08
CA THR A 332 13.18 3.14 12.28
C THR A 332 12.62 3.84 11.05
N VAL A 333 11.63 3.27 10.35
CA VAL A 333 10.95 3.94 9.22
C VAL A 333 10.28 5.22 9.69
N VAL A 334 9.44 5.16 10.73
CA VAL A 334 8.67 6.32 11.19
C VAL A 334 9.56 7.46 11.63
N HIS A 335 10.49 7.20 12.55
CA HIS A 335 11.30 8.27 13.11
C HIS A 335 12.27 8.85 12.07
N THR A 336 12.90 8.02 11.23
CA THR A 336 13.76 8.58 10.15
C THR A 336 12.98 9.35 9.11
N ASN A 337 11.74 8.97 8.81
CA ASN A 337 10.89 9.67 7.86
C ASN A 337 10.58 11.12 8.30
N PHE A 338 10.48 11.35 9.61
CA PHE A 338 10.21 12.67 10.18
C PHE A 338 11.42 13.31 10.87
N LEU A 339 12.63 12.82 10.55
CA LEU A 339 13.91 13.32 11.08
C LEU A 339 14.00 13.30 12.63
N LYS A 340 13.28 12.37 13.26
CA LYS A 340 13.26 12.13 14.71
C LYS A 340 14.20 10.97 15.07
N PRO A 341 14.67 10.88 16.33
CA PRO A 341 15.46 9.74 16.78
C PRO A 341 14.57 8.52 17.00
N SER A 342 14.95 7.37 16.46
CA SER A 342 14.35 6.07 16.81
C SER A 342 14.34 5.81 18.32
N ARG A 343 13.21 5.31 18.83
CA ARG A 343 13.05 4.96 20.26
C ARG A 343 13.54 3.54 20.55
N VAL A 344 13.53 2.66 19.56
CA VAL A 344 14.11 1.32 19.67
C VAL A 344 15.61 1.39 19.41
N ASN A 345 16.39 1.23 20.47
CA ASN A 345 17.84 1.31 20.45
C ASN A 345 18.50 0.05 19.90
N SER A 346 17.95 -1.10 20.25
CA SER A 346 18.42 -2.42 19.83
C SER A 346 17.33 -3.46 20.05
N VAL A 347 17.27 -4.46 19.17
CA VAL A 347 16.46 -5.66 19.39
C VAL A 347 17.21 -6.60 20.33
N SER A 348 16.52 -7.11 21.36
CA SER A 348 17.11 -7.95 22.41
C SER A 348 17.24 -9.42 21.99
N ILE A 349 16.61 -9.79 20.88
CA ILE A 349 16.56 -11.16 20.35
C ILE A 349 17.34 -11.21 19.04
N GLU A 350 17.94 -12.37 18.76
CA GLU A 350 18.65 -12.62 17.50
C GLU A 350 17.75 -12.49 16.27
N ARG A 351 18.37 -12.16 15.13
CA ARG A 351 17.70 -12.12 13.83
C ARG A 351 17.20 -13.50 13.43
N ILE A 352 16.20 -13.49 12.55
CA ILE A 352 15.77 -14.68 11.82
C ILE A 352 16.87 -15.01 10.81
N ALA A 353 17.12 -16.31 10.57
CA ALA A 353 18.09 -16.70 9.57
C ALA A 353 17.64 -16.21 8.18
N ARG A 354 18.58 -15.73 7.37
CA ARG A 354 18.28 -15.14 6.06
C ARG A 354 17.52 -16.09 5.13
N ASP A 355 17.77 -17.40 5.23
CA ASP A 355 17.18 -18.43 4.38
C ASP A 355 16.19 -19.35 5.13
N ASP A 356 15.61 -18.88 6.23
CA ASP A 356 14.71 -19.64 7.11
C ASP A 356 13.45 -20.18 6.40
N ALA A 357 12.93 -19.46 5.41
CA ALA A 357 11.72 -19.86 4.68
C ALA A 357 11.93 -21.01 3.67
N GLY A 358 13.18 -21.47 3.47
CA GLY A 358 13.55 -22.41 2.41
C GLY A 358 13.58 -21.76 1.03
N ALA A 359 14.21 -22.43 0.05
CA ALA A 359 14.22 -21.98 -1.34
C ALA A 359 12.83 -22.18 -1.96
N GLY A 360 12.20 -21.13 -2.48
CA GLY A 360 11.00 -21.23 -3.32
C GLY A 360 9.68 -20.69 -2.75
N ASP A 361 9.67 -19.86 -1.70
CA ASP A 361 8.43 -19.15 -1.30
C ASP A 361 7.95 -18.24 -2.45
N MET A 362 6.71 -18.45 -2.89
CA MET A 362 6.12 -17.73 -4.02
C MET A 362 5.24 -16.58 -3.52
N TRP A 363 5.29 -15.47 -4.24
CA TRP A 363 4.38 -14.35 -4.10
C TRP A 363 3.53 -14.27 -5.37
N THR A 364 2.21 -14.22 -5.19
CA THR A 364 1.25 -14.14 -6.27
C THR A 364 0.52 -12.80 -6.19
N PRO A 365 0.55 -11.97 -7.25
CA PRO A 365 -0.28 -10.79 -7.32
C PRO A 365 -1.77 -11.16 -7.17
N TYR A 366 -2.49 -10.46 -6.29
CA TYR A 366 -3.91 -10.69 -6.05
C TYR A 366 -4.62 -9.34 -5.90
N PRO A 367 -5.72 -9.07 -6.60
CA PRO A 367 -6.49 -9.97 -7.48
C PRO A 367 -6.02 -9.95 -8.94
N LEU A 368 -4.82 -9.46 -9.22
CA LEU A 368 -4.33 -9.28 -10.58
C LEU A 368 -4.07 -10.65 -11.26
N PRO A 369 -4.54 -10.89 -12.50
CA PRO A 369 -4.27 -12.12 -13.25
C PRO A 369 -2.84 -12.09 -13.80
N ARG A 370 -1.86 -12.16 -12.91
CA ARG A 370 -0.42 -12.08 -13.21
C ARG A 370 0.27 -13.32 -12.65
N PRO A 371 1.34 -13.80 -13.29
CA PRO A 371 2.03 -15.01 -12.86
C PRO A 371 2.67 -14.82 -11.48
N ALA A 372 2.70 -15.90 -10.70
CA ALA A 372 3.43 -15.94 -9.43
C ALA A 372 4.94 -15.77 -9.66
N ARG A 373 5.62 -15.12 -8.71
CA ARG A 373 7.05 -14.85 -8.74
C ARG A 373 7.69 -15.26 -7.42
N LEU A 374 9.01 -15.40 -7.38
CA LEU A 374 9.72 -15.65 -6.12
C LEU A 374 9.54 -14.46 -5.18
N SER A 375 9.13 -14.76 -3.94
CA SER A 375 8.85 -13.77 -2.91
C SER A 375 10.14 -13.17 -2.33
N TYR A 376 11.16 -14.01 -2.12
CA TYR A 376 12.38 -13.65 -1.39
C TYR A 376 12.14 -12.95 -0.04
N LEU A 377 10.99 -13.21 0.61
CA LEU A 377 10.56 -12.48 1.80
C LEU A 377 11.57 -12.61 2.96
N SER A 378 12.17 -13.79 3.14
CA SER A 378 13.17 -14.04 4.18
C SER A 378 14.45 -13.25 3.94
N GLN A 379 14.95 -13.23 2.70
CA GLN A 379 16.12 -12.45 2.32
C GLN A 379 15.84 -10.95 2.43
N TYR A 380 14.69 -10.50 1.91
CA TYR A 380 14.22 -9.12 2.03
C TYR A 380 14.17 -8.68 3.50
N PHE A 381 13.60 -9.51 4.38
CA PHE A 381 13.41 -9.14 5.78
C PHE A 381 14.76 -8.95 6.50
N ASP A 382 15.74 -9.82 6.24
CA ASP A 382 17.10 -9.65 6.78
C ASP A 382 17.77 -8.39 6.22
N ASP A 383 17.72 -8.17 4.90
CA ASP A 383 18.29 -6.98 4.25
C ASP A 383 17.63 -5.69 4.77
N ALA A 384 16.32 -5.69 4.99
CA ALA A 384 15.55 -4.59 5.58
C ALA A 384 15.91 -4.35 7.05
N CYS A 385 16.20 -5.40 7.84
CA CYS A 385 16.71 -5.26 9.20
C CYS A 385 18.12 -4.65 9.22
N GLN A 386 19.00 -5.04 8.30
CA GLN A 386 20.33 -4.43 8.17
C GLN A 386 20.23 -2.95 7.77
N LEU A 387 19.28 -2.60 6.89
CA LEU A 387 19.02 -1.20 6.55
C LEU A 387 18.51 -0.41 7.76
N SER A 388 17.65 -1.02 8.60
CA SER A 388 17.17 -0.41 9.86
C SER A 388 18.30 -0.07 10.83
N ASP A 389 19.36 -0.88 10.91
CA ASP A 389 20.54 -0.58 11.73
C ASP A 389 21.20 0.74 11.29
N ILE A 390 21.31 0.96 9.97
CA ILE A 390 21.84 2.20 9.38
C ILE A 390 20.85 3.35 9.61
N ALA A 391 19.55 3.12 9.38
CA ALA A 391 18.49 4.10 9.57
C ALA A 391 18.46 4.66 11.01
N ARG A 392 18.56 3.79 12.02
CA ARG A 392 18.67 4.17 13.43
C ARG A 392 19.92 5.02 13.73
N ASP A 393 21.04 4.71 13.08
CA ASP A 393 22.26 5.51 13.25
C ASP A 393 22.13 6.88 12.57
N ILE A 394 21.46 6.94 11.42
CA ILE A 394 21.08 8.19 10.76
C ILE A 394 20.21 9.01 11.71
N SER A 395 19.07 8.48 12.17
CA SER A 395 18.12 9.19 13.03
C SER A 395 18.78 9.84 14.25
N ARG A 396 19.67 9.09 14.92
CA ARG A 396 20.39 9.60 16.11
C ARG A 396 21.44 10.64 15.77
N SER A 397 22.06 10.55 14.59
CA SER A 397 22.98 11.56 14.11
C SER A 397 22.25 12.88 13.84
N LEU A 398 21.03 12.82 13.30
CA LEU A 398 20.20 14.01 13.04
C LEU A 398 19.80 14.69 14.37
N SER A 399 19.37 13.91 15.37
CA SER A 399 18.86 14.49 16.62
C SER A 399 19.92 15.02 17.59
N LYS A 400 21.18 14.57 17.49
CA LYS A 400 22.25 14.95 18.43
C LYS A 400 23.10 16.14 17.99
N SER A 401 22.98 16.57 16.73
CA SER A 401 23.89 17.55 16.16
C SER A 401 23.16 18.84 15.82
N GLY A 402 23.41 19.91 16.60
CA GLY A 402 23.36 21.23 15.99
C GLY A 402 24.39 21.28 14.84
N ASN A 403 24.15 22.09 13.82
CA ASN A 403 25.05 22.29 12.66
C ASN A 403 26.51 22.71 13.02
N SER A 404 26.82 22.85 14.31
CA SER A 404 28.09 23.33 14.86
C SER A 404 29.06 22.22 15.31
N ASP A 405 28.69 20.92 15.25
CA ASP A 405 29.63 19.82 15.55
C ASP A 405 30.63 19.64 14.38
N PRO A 406 31.95 19.86 14.59
CA PRO A 406 32.96 19.66 13.56
C PRO A 406 32.97 18.25 12.95
N GLY A 407 32.47 17.24 13.68
CA GLY A 407 32.37 15.86 13.24
C GLY A 407 31.14 15.54 12.38
N TYR A 408 30.15 16.43 12.29
CA TYR A 408 28.85 16.14 11.65
C TYR A 408 28.98 15.80 10.17
N LYS A 409 29.72 16.61 9.39
CA LYS A 409 29.93 16.38 7.95
C LYS A 409 30.62 15.04 7.68
N LYS A 410 31.62 14.68 8.47
CA LYS A 410 32.35 13.42 8.36
C LYS A 410 31.44 12.23 8.68
N ARG A 411 30.68 12.29 9.78
CA ARG A 411 29.72 11.24 10.17
C ARG A 411 28.65 11.04 9.10
N LYS A 412 28.14 12.12 8.50
CA LYS A 412 27.19 12.08 7.38
C LYS A 412 27.78 11.37 6.16
N GLN A 413 29.02 11.67 5.80
CA GLN A 413 29.72 10.97 4.70
C GLN A 413 29.93 9.48 5.03
N GLU A 414 30.28 9.13 6.27
CA GLU A 414 30.43 7.74 6.71
C GLU A 414 29.10 6.96 6.62
N LEU A 415 28.00 7.56 7.07
CA LEU A 415 26.65 6.98 6.95
C LEU A 415 26.24 6.79 5.50
N TYR A 416 26.52 7.77 4.63
CA TYR A 416 26.28 7.64 3.19
C TYR A 416 27.09 6.50 2.56
N MET A 417 28.36 6.35 2.95
CA MET A 417 29.19 5.23 2.47
C MET A 417 28.69 3.87 2.96
N ARG A 418 28.13 3.79 4.19
CA ARG A 418 27.46 2.58 4.69
C ARG A 418 26.21 2.25 3.88
N LEU A 419 25.38 3.24 3.58
CA LEU A 419 24.22 3.09 2.69
C LEU A 419 24.64 2.53 1.32
N ARG A 420 25.61 3.16 0.65
CA ARG A 420 26.11 2.69 -0.66
C ARG A 420 26.73 1.29 -0.61
N LYS A 421 27.38 0.93 0.51
CA LYS A 421 27.92 -0.42 0.69
C LYS A 421 26.79 -1.44 0.82
N TRP A 422 25.74 -1.12 1.57
CA TRP A 422 24.55 -1.96 1.70
C TRP A 422 23.85 -2.15 0.35
N GLU A 423 23.63 -1.09 -0.42
CA GLU A 423 22.97 -1.17 -1.74
C GLU A 423 23.74 -2.06 -2.72
N ARG A 424 25.07 -1.92 -2.78
CA ARG A 424 25.95 -2.78 -3.61
C ARG A 424 26.00 -4.24 -3.16
N GLY A 425 25.60 -4.52 -1.93
CA GLY A 425 25.54 -5.87 -1.36
C GLY A 425 24.23 -6.61 -1.64
N LEU A 426 23.24 -5.94 -2.24
CA LEU A 426 21.98 -6.58 -2.58
C LEU A 426 22.17 -7.67 -3.65
N PRO A 427 21.42 -8.79 -3.56
CA PRO A 427 21.54 -9.87 -4.52
C PRO A 427 21.02 -9.45 -5.92
N PRO A 428 21.53 -10.05 -7.01
CA PRO A 428 21.08 -9.73 -8.37
C PRO A 428 19.58 -9.89 -8.59
N CYS A 429 18.94 -10.85 -7.93
CA CYS A 429 17.48 -11.05 -8.01
C CYS A 429 16.65 -9.88 -7.44
N PHE A 430 17.28 -8.92 -6.75
CA PHE A 430 16.63 -7.70 -6.29
C PHE A 430 16.79 -6.54 -7.27
N ASP A 431 17.45 -6.75 -8.41
CA ASP A 431 17.54 -5.75 -9.46
C ASP A 431 16.13 -5.42 -10.00
N PRO A 432 15.72 -4.14 -10.08
CA PRO A 432 14.44 -3.78 -10.65
C PRO A 432 14.28 -4.30 -12.10
N ALA A 433 15.35 -4.49 -12.87
CA ALA A 433 15.29 -5.08 -14.21
C ALA A 433 14.69 -6.50 -14.22
N GLU A 434 14.85 -7.27 -13.14
CA GLU A 434 14.31 -8.62 -12.97
C GLU A 434 12.81 -8.63 -12.61
N LYS A 435 12.17 -7.46 -12.56
CA LYS A 435 10.75 -7.28 -12.22
C LYS A 435 10.36 -8.01 -10.91
N PRO A 436 11.06 -7.74 -9.80
CA PRO A 436 10.82 -8.44 -8.54
C PRO A 436 9.45 -8.11 -7.95
N ALA A 437 9.06 -8.86 -6.91
CA ALA A 437 7.87 -8.58 -6.11
C ALA A 437 7.89 -7.15 -5.52
N PRO A 438 6.72 -6.52 -5.29
CA PRO A 438 6.61 -5.08 -4.98
C PRO A 438 7.36 -4.65 -3.72
N HIS A 439 7.48 -5.50 -2.69
CA HIS A 439 8.24 -5.17 -1.48
C HIS A 439 9.74 -4.98 -1.73
N ILE A 440 10.31 -5.59 -2.77
CA ILE A 440 11.71 -5.36 -3.16
C ILE A 440 11.86 -3.96 -3.79
N LEU A 441 10.86 -3.50 -4.55
CA LEU A 441 10.84 -2.11 -5.04
C LEU A 441 10.72 -1.12 -3.87
N LEU A 442 9.87 -1.42 -2.89
CA LEU A 442 9.74 -0.63 -1.66
C LEU A 442 11.03 -0.60 -0.83
N LEU A 443 11.79 -1.69 -0.79
CA LEU A 443 13.11 -1.73 -0.13
C LEU A 443 14.06 -0.68 -0.73
N ARG A 444 14.11 -0.61 -2.06
CA ARG A 444 14.95 0.34 -2.78
C ARG A 444 14.43 1.77 -2.65
N MET A 445 13.11 1.96 -2.63
CA MET A 445 12.53 3.26 -2.30
C MET A 445 12.96 3.69 -0.89
N ARG A 446 12.91 2.80 0.11
CA ARG A 446 13.35 3.06 1.49
C ARG A 446 14.84 3.43 1.57
N TYR A 447 15.68 2.81 0.76
CA TYR A 447 17.08 3.21 0.63
C TYR A 447 17.21 4.67 0.15
N HIS A 448 16.53 5.03 -0.95
CA HIS A 448 16.62 6.38 -1.49
C HIS A 448 15.99 7.43 -0.57
N THR A 449 14.92 7.11 0.17
CA THR A 449 14.39 8.05 1.18
C THR A 449 15.39 8.32 2.29
N LEU A 450 16.11 7.31 2.78
CA LEU A 450 17.18 7.49 3.77
C LEU A 450 18.32 8.35 3.22
N VAL A 451 18.69 8.18 1.95
CA VAL A 451 19.69 9.04 1.29
C VAL A 451 19.21 10.49 1.22
N ILE A 452 17.96 10.72 0.83
CA ILE A 452 17.37 12.08 0.77
C ILE A 452 17.33 12.69 2.17
N ASN A 453 16.81 11.99 3.17
CA ASN A 453 16.73 12.47 4.56
C ASN A 453 18.12 12.80 5.12
N LEU A 454 19.10 11.92 4.90
CA LEU A 454 20.48 12.18 5.27
C LEU A 454 21.02 13.44 4.60
N CYS A 455 20.69 13.69 3.33
CA CYS A 455 21.16 14.84 2.56
C CYS A 455 20.48 16.15 2.98
N PHE A 456 19.17 16.15 3.24
CA PHE A 456 18.38 17.34 3.55
C PHE A 456 18.37 17.75 5.03
N ASP A 457 18.72 16.87 5.96
CA ASP A 457 18.88 17.20 7.39
C ASP A 457 19.87 18.35 7.67
N ALA A 458 20.83 18.58 6.76
CA ALA A 458 21.89 19.59 6.92
C ALA A 458 21.45 21.03 6.58
N LEU A 459 20.19 21.26 6.24
CA LEU A 459 19.73 22.56 5.80
C LEU A 459 18.47 22.91 6.58
N GLY A 460 18.65 23.73 7.61
CA GLY A 460 17.53 24.47 8.19
C GLY A 460 16.79 25.30 7.12
N PRO A 461 15.78 26.09 7.51
CA PRO A 461 14.90 26.83 6.59
C PRO A 461 15.61 27.73 5.54
N ASN A 462 16.92 27.94 5.68
CA ASN A 462 17.80 28.68 4.77
C ASN A 462 18.64 27.80 3.82
N ALA A 463 18.19 26.57 3.49
CA ALA A 463 18.68 25.81 2.33
C ALA A 463 18.67 26.63 1.03
N ARG A 464 17.80 27.64 0.98
CA ARG A 464 17.88 28.71 0.02
C ARG A 464 19.18 29.48 0.26
N LEU A 465 20.17 29.26 -0.61
CA LEU A 465 21.28 30.19 -0.90
C LEU A 465 22.61 30.00 -0.13
N SER A 466 23.19 28.78 -0.09
CA SER A 466 24.61 28.65 0.30
C SER A 466 25.44 27.81 -0.70
N SER A 467 25.36 28.17 -1.99
CA SER A 467 26.32 27.71 -3.00
C SER A 467 27.19 28.83 -3.59
N GLN A 468 27.19 30.04 -3.01
CA GLN A 468 27.92 31.16 -3.62
C GLN A 468 29.39 31.32 -3.17
N ASN A 469 29.86 30.67 -2.11
CA ASN A 469 31.25 30.87 -1.63
C ASN A 469 31.93 29.58 -1.13
N GLN A 470 31.85 28.47 -1.87
CA GLN A 470 32.79 27.37 -1.67
C GLN A 470 33.79 27.37 -2.81
N THR A 471 34.99 27.83 -2.49
CA THR A 471 36.22 27.63 -3.27
C THR A 471 36.26 26.19 -3.76
N HIS A 472 36.43 26.02 -5.07
CA HIS A 472 36.65 24.73 -5.72
C HIS A 472 37.84 24.01 -5.05
N ASP A 473 37.54 23.15 -4.08
CA ASP A 473 38.50 22.18 -3.57
C ASP A 473 38.26 20.88 -4.33
N ALA A 474 39.32 20.37 -4.97
CA ALA A 474 39.27 19.32 -6.00
C ALA A 474 38.88 17.91 -5.51
N ASN A 475 38.35 17.78 -4.29
CA ASN A 475 37.86 16.52 -3.68
C ASN A 475 36.32 16.39 -3.72
N GLN A 476 35.71 16.75 -4.85
CA GLN A 476 34.25 16.74 -5.11
C GLN A 476 33.63 15.33 -5.22
N GLN A 477 33.65 14.50 -4.16
CA GLN A 477 32.97 13.19 -4.20
C GLN A 477 31.63 13.14 -3.44
N PHE A 478 31.30 14.18 -2.67
CA PHE A 478 30.08 14.22 -1.84
C PHE A 478 29.37 15.58 -1.97
N ASN A 479 28.48 15.71 -2.95
CA ASN A 479 27.55 16.83 -3.07
C ASN A 479 26.15 16.37 -2.61
N PRO A 480 25.71 16.71 -1.38
CA PRO A 480 24.44 16.22 -0.82
C PRO A 480 23.23 16.56 -1.68
N PHE A 481 23.23 17.72 -2.32
CA PHE A 481 22.11 18.17 -3.14
C PHE A 481 21.97 17.30 -4.39
N GLU A 482 23.05 17.13 -5.16
CA GLU A 482 23.06 16.28 -6.35
C GLU A 482 22.72 14.82 -6.02
N ILE A 483 23.24 14.31 -4.90
CA ILE A 483 22.95 12.94 -4.42
C ILE A 483 21.46 12.79 -4.10
N ALA A 484 20.84 13.79 -3.47
CA ALA A 484 19.42 13.75 -3.13
C ALA A 484 18.54 13.83 -4.40
N ILE A 485 18.90 14.67 -5.37
CA ILE A 485 18.20 14.73 -6.66
C ILE A 485 18.32 13.41 -7.42
N ALA A 486 19.51 12.80 -7.47
CA ALA A 486 19.71 11.49 -8.10
C ALA A 486 18.87 10.39 -7.41
N SER A 487 18.75 10.45 -6.08
CA SER A 487 17.89 9.53 -5.32
C SER A 487 16.40 9.77 -5.60
N ALA A 488 15.96 11.02 -5.73
CA ALA A 488 14.58 11.36 -6.10
C ALA A 488 14.22 10.83 -7.50
N ARG A 489 15.13 10.94 -8.48
CA ARG A 489 14.97 10.36 -9.82
C ARG A 489 14.93 8.83 -9.79
N SER A 490 15.72 8.21 -8.92
CA SER A 490 15.67 6.77 -8.72
C SER A 490 14.32 6.32 -8.15
N ILE A 491 13.73 7.08 -7.23
CA ILE A 491 12.35 6.86 -6.75
C ILE A 491 11.34 7.00 -7.91
N ALA A 492 11.50 7.98 -8.80
CA ALA A 492 10.64 8.12 -9.99
C ALA A 492 10.69 6.87 -10.89
N SER A 493 11.89 6.31 -11.13
CA SER A 493 12.05 5.08 -11.88
C SER A 493 11.38 3.88 -11.21
N LEU A 494 11.54 3.74 -9.88
CA LEU A 494 10.89 2.66 -9.12
C LEU A 494 9.36 2.82 -9.10
N ALA A 495 8.85 4.05 -9.03
CA ALA A 495 7.41 4.34 -9.10
C ALA A 495 6.83 4.00 -10.49
N ARG A 496 7.55 4.30 -11.58
CA ARG A 496 7.16 3.85 -12.93
C ARG A 496 7.04 2.34 -12.99
N GLN A 497 8.00 1.63 -12.44
CA GLN A 497 7.99 0.18 -12.48
C GLN A 497 6.84 -0.40 -11.64
N GLN A 498 6.60 0.11 -10.43
CA GLN A 498 5.46 -0.27 -9.60
C GLN A 498 4.15 -0.07 -10.38
N ARG A 499 3.98 1.09 -11.02
CA ARG A 499 2.81 1.40 -11.84
C ARG A 499 2.64 0.43 -13.00
N THR A 500 3.71 0.12 -13.73
CA THR A 500 3.68 -0.74 -14.91
C THR A 500 3.33 -2.18 -14.56
N GLU A 501 3.94 -2.71 -13.51
CA GLU A 501 3.82 -4.13 -13.15
C GLU A 501 2.56 -4.40 -12.32
N TYR A 502 2.22 -3.50 -11.40
CA TYR A 502 1.25 -3.75 -10.33
C TYR A 502 0.18 -2.66 -10.19
N GLY A 503 0.33 -1.51 -10.83
CA GLY A 503 -0.52 -0.35 -10.58
C GLY A 503 -0.16 0.39 -9.28
N MET A 504 -0.50 1.68 -9.25
CA MET A 504 -0.25 2.54 -8.06
C MET A 504 -1.35 2.37 -7.00
N GLU A 505 -2.50 1.85 -7.38
CA GLU A 505 -3.62 1.45 -6.52
C GLU A 505 -3.30 0.24 -5.65
N HIS A 506 -2.19 -0.45 -5.89
CA HIS A 506 -1.69 -1.54 -5.04
C HIS A 506 -0.42 -1.16 -4.28
N ALA A 507 0.08 0.06 -4.44
CA ALA A 507 1.26 0.52 -3.72
C ALA A 507 1.00 0.59 -2.21
N HIS A 508 1.97 0.13 -1.42
CA HIS A 508 1.96 0.28 0.03
C HIS A 508 1.98 1.77 0.43
N GLN A 509 1.39 2.11 1.56
CA GLN A 509 1.33 3.48 2.09
C GLN A 509 2.70 4.19 2.16
N PHE A 510 3.78 3.45 2.41
CA PHE A 510 5.15 4.00 2.41
C PHE A 510 5.55 4.62 1.07
N ALA A 511 5.04 4.11 -0.06
CA ALA A 511 5.29 4.70 -1.37
C ALA A 511 4.77 6.14 -1.46
N MET A 512 3.66 6.47 -0.76
CA MET A 512 3.16 7.84 -0.63
C MET A 512 4.23 8.75 -0.03
N TYR A 513 4.87 8.29 1.05
CA TYR A 513 5.96 9.04 1.67
C TYR A 513 7.15 9.21 0.73
N ALA A 514 7.61 8.13 0.10
CA ALA A 514 8.76 8.17 -0.80
C ALA A 514 8.53 9.10 -2.00
N VAL A 515 7.36 9.02 -2.63
CA VAL A 515 6.98 9.85 -3.78
C VAL A 515 6.85 11.33 -3.36
N ASN A 516 6.18 11.62 -2.24
CA ASN A 516 6.05 12.99 -1.76
C ASN A 516 7.41 13.60 -1.40
N LEU A 517 8.29 12.84 -0.75
CA LEU A 517 9.65 13.27 -0.43
C LEU A 517 10.48 13.55 -1.70
N ALA A 518 10.40 12.67 -2.71
CA ALA A 518 11.07 12.86 -3.99
C ALA A 518 10.56 14.10 -4.75
N LEU A 519 9.25 14.31 -4.78
CA LEU A 519 8.63 15.50 -5.39
C LEU A 519 9.14 16.79 -4.76
N PHE A 520 9.19 16.85 -3.42
CA PHE A 520 9.72 18.02 -2.73
C PHE A 520 11.24 18.18 -2.92
N ALA A 521 12.00 17.08 -3.01
CA ALA A 521 13.43 17.15 -3.35
C ALA A 521 13.64 17.78 -4.73
N LEU A 522 12.85 17.37 -5.74
CA LEU A 522 12.90 17.97 -7.08
C LEU A 522 12.46 19.44 -7.07
N LEU A 523 11.44 19.78 -6.28
CA LEU A 523 10.94 21.14 -6.14
C LEU A 523 12.01 22.09 -5.58
N GLU A 524 12.87 21.64 -4.67
CA GLU A 524 13.95 22.46 -4.07
C GLU A 524 15.05 22.89 -5.08
N GLN A 525 15.05 22.36 -6.31
CA GLN A 525 15.95 22.81 -7.36
C GLN A 525 15.72 24.27 -7.75
N LYS A 526 16.81 25.03 -7.91
CA LYS A 526 16.77 26.39 -8.48
C LYS A 526 16.31 26.37 -9.93
N SER A 527 16.77 25.36 -10.67
CA SER A 527 16.38 25.07 -12.06
C SER A 527 15.15 24.17 -12.14
N PHE A 528 14.27 24.20 -11.12
CA PHE A 528 13.05 23.40 -11.13
C PHE A 528 12.29 23.64 -12.44
N ASP A 529 11.95 22.54 -13.12
CA ASP A 529 11.14 22.55 -14.32
C ASP A 529 9.90 21.69 -14.11
N ILE A 530 8.74 22.32 -14.16
CA ILE A 530 7.44 21.64 -14.02
C ILE A 530 7.18 20.63 -15.15
N LEU A 531 7.91 20.74 -16.27
CA LEU A 531 7.84 19.83 -17.41
C LEU A 531 8.86 18.67 -17.31
N ASP A 532 9.63 18.58 -16.23
CA ASP A 532 10.54 17.46 -15.99
C ASP A 532 9.76 16.12 -15.97
N GLN A 533 10.21 15.15 -16.77
CA GLN A 533 9.49 13.89 -16.97
C GLN A 533 9.41 13.05 -15.69
N ASP A 534 10.46 13.03 -14.87
CA ASP A 534 10.46 12.31 -13.58
C ASP A 534 9.50 13.00 -12.60
N PHE A 535 9.47 14.34 -12.60
CA PHE A 535 8.53 15.12 -11.80
C PHE A 535 7.06 14.87 -12.20
N LEU A 536 6.75 14.87 -13.50
CA LEU A 536 5.41 14.59 -14.02
C LEU A 536 4.97 13.16 -13.70
N THR A 537 5.87 12.19 -13.86
CA THR A 537 5.61 10.79 -13.50
C THR A 537 5.29 10.65 -12.01
N LEU A 538 6.10 11.26 -11.14
CA LEU A 538 5.88 11.23 -9.70
C LEU A 538 4.57 11.94 -9.33
N THR A 539 4.23 13.04 -10.01
CA THR A 539 2.98 13.79 -9.78
C THR A 539 1.76 12.92 -10.08
N SER A 540 1.75 12.25 -11.23
CA SER A 540 0.67 11.32 -11.60
C SER A 540 0.62 10.11 -10.67
N SER A 541 1.77 9.56 -10.26
CA SER A 541 1.82 8.48 -9.28
C SER A 541 1.29 8.93 -7.91
N PHE A 542 1.61 10.16 -7.51
CA PHE A 542 1.15 10.73 -6.25
C PHE A 542 -0.35 10.97 -6.24
N SER A 543 -0.95 11.42 -7.33
CA SER A 543 -2.41 11.63 -7.39
C SER A 543 -3.20 10.36 -7.12
N ILE A 544 -2.73 9.22 -7.67
CA ILE A 544 -3.38 7.91 -7.48
C ILE A 544 -3.20 7.40 -6.05
N ILE A 545 -2.01 7.51 -5.46
CA ILE A 545 -1.80 7.04 -4.08
C ILE A 545 -2.54 7.95 -3.09
N ALA A 546 -2.46 9.26 -3.30
CA ALA A 546 -3.02 10.26 -2.40
C ALA A 546 -4.54 10.19 -2.28
N CYS A 547 -5.25 9.92 -3.38
CA CYS A 547 -6.71 9.91 -3.39
C CYS A 547 -7.34 8.83 -2.49
N ARG A 548 -6.54 7.81 -2.11
CA ARG A 548 -6.94 6.61 -1.36
C ARG A 548 -6.93 6.78 0.16
N SER A 549 -6.48 7.92 0.68
CA SER A 549 -6.47 8.20 2.12
C SER A 549 -6.73 9.68 2.40
N GLN A 550 -7.27 9.99 3.59
CA GLN A 550 -7.51 11.39 3.94
C GLN A 550 -6.20 12.17 4.11
N VAL A 551 -5.18 11.54 4.71
CA VAL A 551 -3.84 12.13 4.83
C VAL A 551 -3.25 12.40 3.45
N GLY A 552 -3.34 11.42 2.54
CA GLY A 552 -2.89 11.57 1.17
C GLY A 552 -3.54 12.75 0.44
N ARG A 553 -4.87 12.89 0.55
CA ARG A 553 -5.61 14.03 -0.01
C ARG A 553 -5.08 15.37 0.50
N ASN A 554 -4.94 15.52 1.81
CA ASN A 554 -4.42 16.74 2.43
C ASN A 554 -2.98 17.05 1.95
N LEU A 555 -2.12 16.03 1.85
CA LEU A 555 -0.75 16.18 1.37
C LEU A 555 -0.67 16.54 -0.13
N PHE A 556 -1.56 15.97 -0.95
CA PHE A 556 -1.65 16.30 -2.36
C PHE A 556 -2.08 17.75 -2.56
N HIS A 557 -3.03 18.23 -1.75
CA HIS A 557 -3.41 19.65 -1.73
C HIS A 557 -2.22 20.55 -1.35
N LEU A 558 -1.48 20.19 -0.30
CA LEU A 558 -0.28 20.92 0.11
C LEU A 558 0.78 20.98 -1.00
N PHE A 559 1.05 19.85 -1.64
CA PHE A 559 1.96 19.74 -2.79
C PHE A 559 1.50 20.62 -3.95
N LYS A 560 0.22 20.55 -4.33
CA LYS A 560 -0.40 21.38 -5.38
C LYS A 560 -0.12 22.86 -5.15
N LEU A 561 -0.37 23.36 -3.93
CA LEU A 561 -0.09 24.75 -3.56
C LEU A 561 1.41 25.09 -3.65
N SER A 562 2.28 24.18 -3.19
CA SER A 562 3.74 24.36 -3.28
C SER A 562 4.25 24.45 -4.71
N VAL A 563 3.71 23.66 -5.64
CA VAL A 563 4.06 23.76 -7.06
C VAL A 563 3.55 25.06 -7.67
N ARG A 564 2.30 25.45 -7.39
CA ARG A 564 1.71 26.73 -7.86
C ARG A 564 2.54 27.94 -7.42
N SER A 565 3.12 27.89 -6.22
CA SER A 565 4.01 28.96 -5.69
C SER A 565 5.28 29.20 -6.52
N ARG A 566 5.67 28.25 -7.39
CA ARG A 566 6.82 28.39 -8.30
C ARG A 566 6.49 29.17 -9.58
N ASN A 567 5.23 29.55 -9.78
CA ASN A 567 4.77 30.41 -10.88
C ASN A 567 5.09 29.89 -12.30
N GLN A 568 5.13 28.57 -12.49
CA GLN A 568 5.35 27.94 -13.81
C GLN A 568 4.06 27.42 -14.49
N GLY A 569 2.89 27.70 -13.94
CA GLY A 569 1.61 27.16 -14.43
C GLY A 569 1.27 27.58 -15.88
N SER A 570 1.70 28.76 -16.33
CA SER A 570 1.54 29.20 -17.72
C SER A 570 2.28 28.30 -18.72
N ARG A 571 3.46 27.79 -18.36
CA ARG A 571 4.24 26.85 -19.21
C ARG A 571 3.54 25.49 -19.35
N VAL A 572 2.89 25.02 -18.28
CA VAL A 572 2.08 23.78 -18.30
C VAL A 572 0.88 23.95 -19.23
N ALA A 573 0.18 25.08 -19.12
CA ALA A 573 -1.00 25.38 -19.93
C ALA A 573 -0.69 25.45 -21.43
N GLN A 574 0.49 25.96 -21.79
CA GLN A 574 0.92 26.13 -23.19
C GLN A 574 1.57 24.87 -23.80
N SER A 575 2.04 23.93 -22.97
CA SER A 575 2.70 22.72 -23.48
C SER A 575 1.71 21.79 -24.16
N THR A 576 2.04 21.31 -25.36
CA THR A 576 1.27 20.25 -26.03
C THR A 576 1.44 18.91 -25.35
N ASP A 577 2.58 18.69 -24.70
CA ASP A 577 3.06 17.36 -24.24
C ASP A 577 2.56 16.98 -22.84
N VAL A 578 1.80 17.87 -22.20
CA VAL A 578 1.28 17.66 -20.85
C VAL A 578 -0.18 17.21 -20.90
N PRO A 579 -0.54 16.12 -20.18
CA PRO A 579 -1.91 15.65 -20.09
C PRO A 579 -2.89 16.69 -19.53
N PRO A 580 -4.18 16.67 -19.96
CA PRO A 580 -5.19 17.61 -19.50
C PRO A 580 -5.33 17.67 -17.97
N GLY A 581 -5.20 16.52 -17.29
CA GLY A 581 -5.29 16.45 -15.83
C GLY A 581 -4.17 17.20 -15.10
N ILE A 582 -2.94 17.18 -15.60
CA ILE A 582 -1.83 17.98 -15.04
C ILE A 582 -2.03 19.47 -15.37
N LYS A 583 -2.54 19.79 -16.56
CA LYS A 583 -2.87 21.17 -16.97
C LYS A 583 -3.92 21.80 -16.06
N GLU A 584 -4.94 21.03 -15.69
CA GLU A 584 -5.97 21.45 -14.74
C GLU A 584 -5.36 21.67 -13.34
N LEU A 585 -4.57 20.71 -12.85
CA LEU A 585 -3.96 20.73 -11.52
C LEU A 585 -3.15 22.01 -11.24
N PHE A 586 -2.36 22.45 -12.22
CA PHE A 586 -1.46 23.61 -12.09
C PHE A 586 -1.91 24.86 -12.86
N ARG A 587 -3.18 24.93 -13.27
CA ARG A 587 -3.75 26.13 -13.91
C ARG A 587 -3.60 27.34 -12.97
N GLN A 588 -3.11 28.47 -13.49
CA GLN A 588 -3.12 29.73 -12.77
C GLN A 588 -4.54 30.28 -12.76
N GLU A 589 -5.09 30.58 -11.58
CA GLU A 589 -6.43 31.14 -11.41
C GLU A 589 -6.48 32.57 -11.95
N THR A 590 -6.75 32.71 -13.25
CA THR A 590 -7.18 33.98 -13.84
C THR A 590 -8.70 34.06 -13.75
N GLY A 591 -9.21 34.44 -12.57
CA GLY A 591 -10.56 35.00 -12.41
C GLY A 591 -11.78 34.07 -12.55
N SER A 592 -11.63 32.75 -12.71
CA SER A 592 -12.77 31.82 -12.68
C SER A 592 -13.12 31.43 -11.24
N GLN A 593 -14.35 31.72 -10.83
CA GLN A 593 -14.93 31.41 -9.52
C GLN A 593 -15.28 29.92 -9.33
N GLU A 594 -14.92 29.05 -10.26
CA GLU A 594 -15.15 27.61 -10.14
C GLU A 594 -14.01 26.96 -9.33
N PRO A 595 -14.33 26.31 -8.19
CA PRO A 595 -13.34 25.54 -7.45
C PRO A 595 -12.83 24.39 -8.31
N ASP A 596 -11.52 24.17 -8.28
CA ASP A 596 -10.87 23.07 -8.97
C ASP A 596 -11.27 21.73 -8.29
N ARG A 597 -11.30 20.64 -9.06
CA ARG A 597 -11.79 19.33 -8.59
C ARG A 597 -11.05 18.76 -7.38
N TRP A 598 -9.85 19.23 -7.06
CA TRP A 598 -9.04 18.84 -5.89
C TRP A 598 -9.20 19.76 -4.68
N ASP A 599 -9.99 20.83 -4.75
CA ASP A 599 -10.08 21.78 -3.64
C ASP A 599 -10.77 21.18 -2.40
N HIS A 600 -11.65 20.19 -2.60
CA HIS A 600 -12.23 19.40 -1.50
C HIS A 600 -11.18 18.56 -0.74
N TYR A 601 -9.97 18.36 -1.27
CA TYR A 601 -8.88 17.72 -0.52
C TYR A 601 -8.33 18.59 0.61
N ALA A 602 -8.74 19.86 0.71
CA ALA A 602 -8.47 20.70 1.88
C ALA A 602 -9.36 20.34 3.08
N GLU A 603 -10.45 19.58 2.89
CA GLU A 603 -11.37 19.16 3.95
C GLU A 603 -10.66 18.23 4.95
N GLY A 604 -10.17 18.79 6.06
CA GLY A 604 -9.38 18.07 7.06
C GLY A 604 -8.23 18.91 7.61
N LEU A 605 -7.69 19.83 6.80
CA LEU A 605 -6.74 20.85 7.25
C LEU A 605 -7.39 21.84 8.22
N THR A 606 -8.70 22.09 8.07
CA THR A 606 -9.48 23.02 8.91
C THR A 606 -9.96 22.43 10.25
N LYS A 607 -10.02 21.09 10.40
CA LYS A 607 -10.46 20.45 11.65
C LYS A 607 -9.35 20.42 12.71
N THR A 608 -8.09 20.41 12.30
CA THR A 608 -6.93 20.51 13.21
C THR A 608 -6.82 21.90 13.88
N ASP A 609 -7.61 22.87 13.43
CA ASP A 609 -7.65 24.25 13.95
C ASP A 609 -8.65 24.44 15.11
N ALA A 610 -9.67 23.59 15.26
CA ALA A 610 -10.71 23.78 16.27
C ALA A 610 -10.29 23.34 17.69
N ASP A 611 -9.35 22.40 17.80
CA ASP A 611 -8.88 21.86 19.09
C ASP A 611 -7.67 22.63 19.67
N SER A 612 -7.14 23.65 19.00
CA SER A 612 -6.11 24.54 19.58
C SER A 612 -6.73 25.80 20.17
N SER A 613 -7.53 25.63 21.23
CA SER A 613 -7.85 26.76 22.12
C SER A 613 -6.85 26.80 23.28
N TYR A 614 -6.29 28.00 23.52
CA TYR A 614 -5.40 28.42 24.61
C TYR A 614 -3.90 28.04 24.49
N ILE A 615 -3.07 28.95 23.96
CA ILE A 615 -2.38 30.02 24.72
C ILE A 615 -1.90 31.10 23.73
N ASP A 616 -2.02 32.34 24.21
CA ASP A 616 -1.86 33.65 23.60
C ASP A 616 -0.45 33.97 23.04
N GLY A 617 -0.40 34.84 22.02
CA GLY A 617 0.74 35.73 21.78
C GLY A 617 1.65 35.46 20.57
N MET A 618 1.13 35.39 19.34
CA MET A 618 1.65 36.07 18.13
C MET A 618 0.83 35.64 16.91
N GLY A 619 0.04 36.54 16.34
CA GLY A 619 -0.80 36.22 15.19
C GLY A 619 0.00 35.86 13.93
N SER A 620 -0.44 34.83 13.21
CA SER A 620 -0.43 34.81 11.75
C SER A 620 -1.21 33.60 11.20
N LYS A 621 -2.04 33.86 10.20
CA LYS A 621 -2.76 32.88 9.37
C LYS A 621 -1.79 31.86 8.77
N VAL A 622 -1.68 30.66 9.34
CA VAL A 622 -0.90 29.56 8.75
C VAL A 622 -1.73 28.28 8.88
N GLN A 623 -2.50 27.91 7.85
CA GLN A 623 -2.98 26.53 7.61
C GLN A 623 -3.80 26.33 6.30
N SER A 624 -3.54 27.13 5.26
CA SER A 624 -4.05 26.94 3.86
C SER A 624 -3.00 27.38 2.81
N SER A 625 -1.73 27.39 3.19
CA SER A 625 -0.63 27.93 2.37
C SER A 625 0.30 26.83 1.89
N ALA A 626 0.95 27.07 0.75
CA ALA A 626 2.06 26.28 0.24
C ALA A 626 3.09 25.98 1.35
N ALA A 627 3.64 24.76 1.36
CA ALA A 627 4.79 24.47 2.20
C ALA A 627 5.98 25.32 1.76
N THR A 628 6.67 25.91 2.74
CA THR A 628 7.80 26.83 2.54
C THR A 628 9.08 26.10 2.07
N GLY A 629 9.17 24.80 2.32
CA GLY A 629 10.21 23.90 1.85
C GLY A 629 10.02 22.49 2.38
N MET A 630 11.02 21.61 2.16
CA MET A 630 10.95 20.20 2.57
C MET A 630 10.69 19.98 4.07
N HIS A 631 11.32 20.76 4.95
CA HIS A 631 11.13 20.59 6.41
C HIS A 631 9.70 20.91 6.86
N ASP A 632 9.13 22.02 6.38
CA ASP A 632 7.74 22.40 6.67
C ASP A 632 6.75 21.35 6.11
N MET A 633 7.05 20.77 4.94
CA MET A 633 6.27 19.65 4.42
C MET A 633 6.33 18.43 5.34
N LEU A 634 7.51 18.02 5.79
CA LEU A 634 7.68 16.86 6.67
C LEU A 634 6.99 17.05 8.03
N GLU A 635 7.06 18.25 8.61
CA GLU A 635 6.37 18.59 9.86
C GLU A 635 4.85 18.53 9.71
N ARG A 636 4.31 19.05 8.59
CA ARG A 636 2.87 18.96 8.30
C ARG A 636 2.43 17.52 8.04
N TYR A 637 3.26 16.73 7.35
CA TYR A 637 3.00 15.31 7.15
C TYR A 637 2.98 14.57 8.49
N GLU A 638 4.00 14.75 9.33
CA GLU A 638 4.06 14.16 10.67
C GLU A 638 2.77 14.43 11.45
N ARG A 639 2.35 15.70 11.53
CA ARG A 639 1.14 16.11 12.23
C ARG A 639 -0.13 15.49 11.66
N LEU A 640 -0.24 15.37 10.33
CA LEU A 640 -1.42 14.79 9.68
C LEU A 640 -1.48 13.27 9.78
N SER A 641 -0.33 12.60 9.82
CA SER A 641 -0.23 11.15 9.79
C SER A 641 -0.16 10.56 11.20
N VAL A 642 0.89 10.87 11.95
CA VAL A 642 1.19 10.23 13.23
C VAL A 642 0.83 11.09 14.45
N GLY A 643 0.58 12.37 14.24
CA GLY A 643 0.24 13.33 15.29
C GLY A 643 1.45 14.06 15.86
N LYS A 644 1.23 14.89 16.87
CA LYS A 644 2.35 15.52 17.62
C LYS A 644 2.95 14.52 18.60
N GLU A 645 4.27 14.36 18.54
CA GLU A 645 5.00 13.62 19.57
C GLU A 645 4.90 14.36 20.91
N GLU A 646 4.02 13.91 21.81
CA GLU A 646 3.97 14.43 23.17
C GLU A 646 5.33 14.21 23.84
N ARG A 647 5.93 15.27 24.39
CA ARG A 647 7.11 15.15 25.26
C ARG A 647 6.70 14.47 26.56
N TRP A 648 6.60 13.14 26.55
CA TRP A 648 6.41 12.39 27.78
C TRP A 648 7.68 12.52 28.65
N PRO A 649 7.58 12.88 29.94
CA PRO A 649 8.75 13.00 30.79
C PRO A 649 9.46 11.64 30.90
N PRO A 650 10.80 11.60 30.98
CA PRO A 650 11.54 10.35 31.08
C PRO A 650 10.99 9.52 32.23
N SER A 651 10.73 8.23 31.94
CA SER A 651 10.24 7.27 32.91
C SER A 651 11.09 7.35 34.18
N ARG A 652 10.42 7.49 35.33
CA ARG A 652 11.07 7.48 36.64
C ARG A 652 11.82 6.16 36.76
N THR A 653 13.14 6.21 36.60
CA THR A 653 14.05 5.17 37.04
C THR A 653 13.69 4.84 38.49
N SER A 654 13.33 3.58 38.75
CA SER A 654 13.13 3.06 40.09
C SER A 654 14.37 3.38 40.91
N ARG A 655 14.27 4.33 41.85
CA ARG A 655 15.26 4.47 42.90
C ARG A 655 15.15 3.22 43.76
N ASN A 656 16.15 2.35 43.59
CA ASN A 656 16.44 1.27 44.52
C ASN A 656 16.43 1.83 45.94
N GLY A 657 15.68 1.14 46.81
CA GLY A 657 15.80 1.32 48.24
C GLY A 657 17.18 0.88 48.70
N THR A 658 17.88 1.81 49.34
CA THR A 658 18.91 1.54 50.35
C THR A 658 18.89 2.69 51.33
N SER A 659 18.15 2.51 52.43
CA SER A 659 18.49 2.85 53.82
C SER A 659 17.32 2.43 54.70
#